data_AF-A0A9W8K7B6-F1
#
_entry.id   AF-A0A9W8K7B6-F1
#
_cell.length_a   1.000
_cell.length_b   1.000
_cell.length_c   1.000
_cell.angle_alpha   90.00
_cell.angle_beta   90.00
_cell.angle_gamma   90.00
#
_symmetry.space_group_name_H-M   'P 1'
#
loop_
_entity.id
_entity.type
_entity.pdbx_description
1 polymer ?
#
loop_
_entity_poly.entity_id
_entity_poly.type
_entity_poly.pdbx_seq_one_letter_code
_entity_poly.pdbx_strand_id
1 'polypeptide(L)'
;MRLLGKILQFGILAFVSLSVIYTTNILFISPLSSVLSSAIGFVLGLSLDHQTTPQHHEESPAVQLNVTRPLYPPVGSDENRGAATLSTSPGLFSWASSDFILESGLGHTGYINVDDKVVLSKALANSMHPSNVIPYFYRAQGSFDSDGITITTLITSNRFEVFARLVEKYHGPISVTVHIKDVAEHVQEILESLHEMYTSSATMTTYVDVHLVVDAFDRQFNTWRNIARLFARTDFVMMLDIDFYPCTDFRSVIKRSSTILDKLYAGRAALVVPAFEYVDFHEGTNYTAFPTNKAELLSLAKQNRIGIFHASWGPGHNSTDYKRFYSGRSGEVYKVTRYQAAYEPYIILKRDGPPWCDERFIGYGGNKAACLFEMYLSGISYYVLADHFIIHQNHLYEESARKTERKYNRKIYSDFKEETCLRYLKRYHDNGSLRSEVAQNALGECKKIKYVFRAARKYVDSPDRKSFLAGFGPGGKYEGAVGIYRENESAAKIGRFDKELIDGLPSSVKWIAHNGAGYDPVDVHACIARGIYLSNTPGAVDDATATTALYLLISTLRQYSVAERSLRELEWKPKGINQKTHDVTDKTLAILGLGGIGTRFADLAHAFPMRIIYHSRHKSPDAPNFCEYFENVEEMLAQADVLSVHVPLRQETVGLVGEKWIRALKPGAIIINTARGAVIDEEAMIRALEDGHLAAVGLDVFPNEPQVNPRLLEFPQVTLLPHMGTENQDTQRKMEVRALANLRDFLTVGMGKDLVPEFKVKSKL
;
A
#
# COMPACT_ATOMS: atom_id res chain seq x y z
N MET A 1 6.19 -53.13 -21.38
CA MET A 1 5.22 -52.14 -21.92
C MET A 1 4.23 -51.59 -20.88
N ARG A 2 3.54 -52.41 -20.06
CA ARG A 2 2.56 -51.91 -19.06
C ARG A 2 3.15 -51.01 -17.96
N LEU A 3 4.40 -51.23 -17.56
CA LEU A 3 5.10 -50.39 -16.56
C LEU A 3 5.47 -49.01 -17.13
N LEU A 4 5.90 -48.97 -18.40
CA LEU A 4 6.25 -47.73 -19.10
C LEU A 4 5.02 -46.82 -19.29
N GLY A 5 3.86 -47.41 -19.59
CA GLY A 5 2.59 -46.68 -19.70
C GLY A 5 2.16 -46.04 -18.38
N LYS A 6 2.35 -46.72 -17.24
CA LYS A 6 2.03 -46.18 -15.91
C LYS A 6 2.96 -45.04 -15.50
N ILE A 7 4.26 -45.14 -15.82
CA ILE A 7 5.23 -44.07 -15.57
C ILE A 7 4.91 -42.83 -16.40
N LEU A 8 4.54 -43.01 -17.67
CA LEU A 8 4.15 -41.90 -18.55
C LEU A 8 2.86 -41.21 -18.07
N GLN A 9 1.86 -41.99 -17.63
CA GLN A 9 0.63 -41.45 -17.05
C GLN A 9 0.91 -40.64 -15.77
N PHE A 10 1.80 -41.13 -14.90
CA PHE A 10 2.17 -40.42 -13.67
C PHE A 10 2.95 -39.13 -13.98
N GLY A 11 3.84 -39.16 -14.98
CA GLY A 11 4.58 -37.98 -15.44
C GLY A 11 3.66 -36.90 -16.01
N ILE A 12 2.66 -37.28 -16.82
CA ILE A 12 1.69 -36.34 -17.38
C ILE A 12 0.80 -35.76 -16.28
N LEU A 13 0.33 -36.58 -15.33
CA LEU A 13 -0.51 -36.11 -14.22
C LEU A 13 0.24 -35.14 -13.30
N ALA A 14 1.52 -35.43 -13.02
CA ALA A 14 2.39 -34.54 -12.25
C ALA A 14 2.64 -33.22 -12.98
N PHE A 15 2.91 -33.26 -14.29
CA PHE A 15 3.13 -32.07 -15.11
C PHE A 15 1.89 -31.18 -15.21
N VAL A 16 0.69 -31.76 -15.39
CA VAL A 16 -0.58 -31.03 -15.40
C VAL A 16 -0.86 -30.41 -14.02
N SER A 17 -0.64 -31.14 -12.94
CA SER A 17 -0.85 -30.64 -11.58
C SER A 17 0.09 -29.49 -11.25
N LEU A 18 1.38 -29.60 -11.60
CA LEU A 18 2.36 -28.53 -11.46
C LEU A 18 2.03 -27.31 -12.33
N SER A 19 1.55 -27.54 -13.56
CA SER A 19 1.17 -26.45 -14.48
C SER A 19 -0.06 -25.70 -13.99
N VAL A 20 -1.07 -26.39 -13.44
CA VAL A 20 -2.28 -25.78 -12.86
C VAL A 20 -1.93 -25.00 -11.58
N ILE A 21 -1.10 -25.55 -10.69
CA ILE A 21 -0.64 -24.84 -9.50
C ILE A 21 0.13 -23.56 -9.88
N TYR A 22 0.98 -23.63 -10.90
CA TYR A 22 1.79 -22.49 -11.34
C TYR A 22 0.97 -21.40 -12.03
N THR A 23 -0.11 -21.75 -12.73
CA THR A 23 -0.94 -20.80 -13.48
C THR A 23 -2.12 -20.24 -12.70
N THR A 24 -2.69 -20.99 -11.75
CA THR A 24 -3.94 -20.61 -11.07
C THR A 24 -3.78 -20.35 -9.58
N ASN A 25 -2.66 -20.75 -8.96
CA ASN A 25 -2.42 -20.61 -7.52
C ASN A 25 -3.47 -21.33 -6.62
N ILE A 26 -4.21 -22.31 -7.16
CA ILE A 26 -5.22 -23.12 -6.46
C ILE A 26 -4.73 -24.57 -6.35
N LEU A 27 -4.80 -25.14 -5.14
CA LEU A 27 -4.60 -26.57 -4.90
C LEU A 27 -5.94 -27.30 -5.03
N PHE A 28 -6.13 -28.09 -6.09
CA PHE A 28 -7.24 -29.05 -6.15
C PHE A 28 -6.92 -30.25 -5.24
N ILE A 29 -7.51 -30.27 -4.05
CA ILE A 29 -7.67 -31.52 -3.29
C ILE A 29 -8.94 -32.17 -3.84
N SER A 30 -8.80 -33.10 -4.80
CA SER A 30 -9.93 -33.95 -5.19
C SER A 30 -10.19 -34.98 -4.07
N PRO A 31 -11.44 -35.37 -3.79
CA PRO A 31 -11.75 -36.34 -2.76
C PRO A 31 -11.36 -37.74 -3.24
N LEU A 32 -10.15 -38.17 -2.90
CA LEU A 32 -9.66 -39.54 -3.07
C LEU A 32 -9.92 -40.38 -1.79
N SER A 33 -11.01 -40.09 -1.09
CA SER A 33 -11.47 -40.85 0.10
C SER A 33 -12.44 -41.98 -0.24
N SER A 34 -12.83 -42.19 -1.51
CA SER A 34 -13.78 -43.25 -1.91
C SER A 34 -13.15 -44.50 -2.53
N VAL A 35 -11.82 -44.58 -2.68
CA VAL A 35 -11.12 -45.77 -3.24
C VAL A 35 -10.36 -46.56 -2.16
N LEU A 36 -10.21 -46.03 -0.94
CA LEU A 36 -9.52 -46.70 0.18
C LEU A 36 -10.45 -47.40 1.18
N SER A 37 -11.77 -47.17 1.10
CA SER A 37 -12.74 -47.80 2.02
C SER A 37 -13.31 -49.14 1.52
N SER A 38 -12.99 -49.56 0.30
CA SER A 38 -13.46 -50.82 -0.30
C SER A 38 -12.52 -52.02 -0.07
N ALA A 39 -11.49 -51.89 0.76
CA ALA A 39 -10.55 -52.98 1.10
C ALA A 39 -10.65 -53.49 2.54
N ILE A 40 -11.50 -52.91 3.40
CA ILE A 40 -11.59 -53.29 4.83
C ILE A 40 -13.00 -53.77 5.25
N GLY A 41 -14.00 -53.67 4.37
CA GLY A 41 -15.39 -54.09 4.65
C GLY A 41 -15.71 -55.58 4.41
N PHE A 42 -14.73 -56.46 4.21
CA PHE A 42 -14.96 -57.89 3.96
C PHE A 42 -14.85 -58.79 5.20
N VAL A 43 -14.67 -58.24 6.41
CA VAL A 43 -14.45 -59.05 7.62
C VAL A 43 -15.65 -59.09 8.58
N LEU A 44 -16.59 -58.15 8.55
CA LEU A 44 -17.72 -58.19 9.50
C LEU A 44 -19.00 -57.71 8.81
N GLY A 45 -19.78 -58.66 8.30
CA GLY A 45 -21.11 -58.39 7.77
C GLY A 45 -22.05 -57.86 8.86
N LEU A 46 -22.94 -56.94 8.48
CA LEU A 46 -24.35 -56.87 8.90
C LEU A 46 -25.06 -55.73 8.14
N SER A 47 -26.38 -55.92 8.02
CA SER A 47 -27.32 -55.36 7.05
C SER A 47 -27.89 -53.96 7.35
N LEU A 48 -28.24 -53.28 6.26
CA LEU A 48 -29.48 -52.53 5.92
C LEU A 48 -29.85 -51.16 6.56
N ASP A 49 -30.16 -50.26 5.61
CA ASP A 49 -31.33 -49.36 5.46
C ASP A 49 -31.63 -48.19 6.42
N HIS A 50 -31.65 -46.96 5.87
CA HIS A 50 -32.84 -46.09 5.60
C HIS A 50 -32.36 -44.67 5.18
N GLN A 51 -32.76 -44.09 4.03
CA GLN A 51 -33.92 -43.19 3.81
C GLN A 51 -34.18 -42.25 5.02
N THR A 52 -34.32 -40.91 4.96
CA THR A 52 -34.80 -39.98 3.92
C THR A 52 -34.68 -38.51 4.43
N THR A 53 -34.38 -37.56 3.53
CA THR A 53 -34.80 -36.13 3.43
C THR A 53 -34.42 -35.03 4.45
N PRO A 54 -34.37 -33.75 4.01
CA PRO A 54 -33.71 -32.62 4.68
C PRO A 54 -34.68 -31.69 5.44
N GLN A 55 -34.17 -30.99 6.45
CA GLN A 55 -34.84 -29.82 7.03
C GLN A 55 -33.91 -28.61 7.12
N HIS A 56 -34.51 -27.47 6.79
CA HIS A 56 -34.02 -26.10 6.91
C HIS A 56 -33.50 -25.79 8.32
N HIS A 57 -32.46 -24.94 8.41
CA HIS A 57 -32.12 -24.24 9.65
C HIS A 57 -32.07 -22.73 9.43
N GLU A 58 -32.85 -22.07 10.29
CA GLU A 58 -33.03 -20.64 10.49
C GLU A 58 -31.76 -19.96 11.04
N GLU A 59 -31.66 -18.66 10.72
CA GLU A 59 -30.74 -17.71 11.33
C GLU A 59 -30.98 -17.56 12.85
N SER A 60 -29.92 -17.32 13.62
CA SER A 60 -30.00 -16.88 15.02
C SER A 60 -29.06 -15.70 15.30
N PRO A 61 -29.42 -14.79 16.23
CA PRO A 61 -28.95 -13.41 16.23
C PRO A 61 -27.78 -13.14 17.17
N ALA A 62 -27.11 -12.01 16.91
CA ALA A 62 -25.97 -11.45 17.64
C ALA A 62 -26.27 -11.19 19.13
N VAL A 63 -25.30 -11.51 19.99
CA VAL A 63 -25.31 -11.21 21.43
C VAL A 63 -24.52 -9.92 21.68
N GLN A 64 -25.20 -8.87 22.15
CA GLN A 64 -24.60 -7.65 22.69
C GLN A 64 -24.30 -7.84 24.19
N LEU A 65 -23.04 -7.65 24.61
CA LEU A 65 -22.65 -7.61 26.01
C LEU A 65 -22.63 -6.15 26.51
N ASN A 66 -23.60 -5.80 27.37
CA ASN A 66 -23.66 -4.54 28.11
C ASN A 66 -22.85 -4.66 29.41
N VAL A 67 -21.76 -3.91 29.54
CA VAL A 67 -21.06 -3.70 30.82
C VAL A 67 -21.23 -2.23 31.22
N THR A 68 -22.17 -1.96 32.13
CA THR A 68 -22.33 -0.65 32.78
C THR A 68 -22.25 -0.83 34.30
N ARG A 69 -21.14 -0.42 34.91
CA ARG A 69 -21.06 0.33 36.19
C ARG A 69 -19.59 0.53 36.62
N PRO A 70 -19.17 1.74 36.98
CA PRO A 70 -17.85 1.98 37.56
C PRO A 70 -17.89 1.81 39.10
N LEU A 71 -16.92 1.10 39.64
CA LEU A 71 -16.50 1.18 41.04
C LEU A 71 -15.21 2.00 41.04
N TYR A 72 -15.12 3.15 41.75
CA TYR A 72 -13.95 3.67 42.50
C TYR A 72 -14.21 5.12 43.01
N PRO A 73 -13.66 5.53 44.18
CA PRO A 73 -13.91 6.81 44.84
C PRO A 73 -12.91 7.94 44.46
N PRO A 74 -13.16 9.23 44.78
CA PRO A 74 -12.43 10.38 44.23
C PRO A 74 -11.49 11.08 45.23
N VAL A 75 -10.31 11.55 44.77
CA VAL A 75 -9.47 12.66 45.32
C VAL A 75 -8.47 13.04 44.19
N GLY A 76 -8.04 14.26 43.85
CA GLY A 76 -8.17 15.64 44.31
C GLY A 76 -7.11 16.47 43.53
N SER A 77 -7.40 17.73 43.22
CA SER A 77 -6.71 18.61 42.26
C SER A 77 -5.47 19.35 42.81
N ASP A 78 -4.45 19.58 41.97
CA ASP A 78 -3.70 20.87 41.95
C ASP A 78 -2.87 21.09 40.66
N GLU A 79 -2.70 22.37 40.30
CA GLU A 79 -2.41 22.92 38.95
C GLU A 79 -0.92 23.24 38.60
N ASN A 80 -0.70 23.41 37.28
CA ASN A 80 0.26 24.29 36.56
C ASN A 80 1.68 23.80 36.14
N ARG A 81 1.85 23.47 34.83
CA ARG A 81 2.64 24.24 33.81
C ARG A 81 2.86 23.46 32.48
N GLY A 82 2.41 24.05 31.35
CA GLY A 82 3.21 24.17 30.11
C GLY A 82 3.57 22.95 29.25
N ALA A 83 2.58 22.18 28.80
CA ALA A 83 2.56 21.35 27.57
C ALA A 83 1.14 20.78 27.48
N ALA A 84 0.61 20.48 26.29
CA ALA A 84 -0.76 19.96 26.11
C ALA A 84 -1.10 18.89 27.15
N THR A 85 -1.89 19.27 28.16
CA THR A 85 -2.27 18.42 29.28
C THR A 85 -3.35 17.46 28.81
N LEU A 86 -2.99 16.18 28.72
CA LEU A 86 -3.94 15.06 28.79
C LEU A 86 -4.72 15.19 30.11
N SER A 87 -5.88 15.86 30.05
CA SER A 87 -6.83 15.95 31.14
C SER A 87 -7.33 14.55 31.49
N THR A 88 -7.03 14.11 32.70
CA THR A 88 -7.49 12.83 33.27
C THR A 88 -8.94 12.96 33.74
N SER A 89 -9.87 13.13 32.80
CA SER A 89 -11.29 12.85 33.00
C SER A 89 -11.68 11.73 32.03
N PRO A 90 -12.26 10.61 32.47
CA PRO A 90 -12.47 9.46 31.59
C PRO A 90 -13.45 9.78 30.45
N GLY A 91 -13.03 9.67 29.19
CA GLY A 91 -13.91 9.36 28.07
C GLY A 91 -14.05 10.38 26.94
N LEU A 92 -13.61 11.64 27.08
CA LEU A 92 -13.76 12.66 26.03
C LEU A 92 -12.51 13.56 25.93
N PHE A 93 -11.85 13.57 24.77
CA PHE A 93 -10.91 14.61 24.36
C PHE A 93 -11.65 15.80 23.76
N SER A 94 -11.41 17.00 24.29
CA SER A 94 -11.90 18.24 23.66
C SER A 94 -10.82 18.85 22.77
N TRP A 95 -11.14 19.05 21.49
CA TRP A 95 -10.25 19.66 20.49
C TRP A 95 -10.82 20.98 19.98
N ALA A 96 -10.00 22.03 19.98
CA ALA A 96 -10.29 23.32 19.38
C ALA A 96 -9.33 23.59 18.21
N SER A 97 -9.84 24.23 17.15
CA SER A 97 -9.00 24.71 16.05
C SER A 97 -8.01 25.76 16.59
N SER A 98 -6.77 25.76 16.09
CA SER A 98 -5.80 26.80 16.45
C SER A 98 -6.17 28.13 15.82
N ASP A 99 -5.72 29.24 16.42
CA ASP A 99 -6.00 30.60 15.91
C ASP A 99 -5.61 30.75 14.43
N PHE A 100 -4.48 30.15 14.03
CA PHE A 100 -4.03 30.11 12.62
C PHE A 100 -5.05 29.44 11.67
N ILE A 101 -5.67 28.34 12.10
CA ILE A 101 -6.66 27.60 11.30
C ILE A 101 -8.00 28.36 11.25
N LEU A 102 -8.37 29.01 12.35
CA LEU A 102 -9.57 29.86 12.46
C LEU A 102 -9.46 31.11 11.57
N GLU A 103 -8.32 31.80 11.60
CA GLU A 103 -8.03 32.96 10.74
C GLU A 103 -8.03 32.60 9.25
N SER A 104 -7.75 31.34 8.92
CA SER A 104 -7.79 30.81 7.56
C SER A 104 -9.20 30.42 7.08
N GLY A 105 -10.23 30.54 7.93
CA GLY A 105 -11.61 30.14 7.62
C GLY A 105 -11.83 28.63 7.46
N LEU A 106 -10.85 27.81 7.85
CA LEU A 106 -10.87 26.35 7.72
C LEU A 106 -11.18 25.63 9.04
N GLY A 107 -11.25 26.38 10.15
CA GLY A 107 -11.50 25.85 11.48
C GLY A 107 -12.96 25.92 11.91
N HIS A 108 -13.31 25.09 12.89
CA HIS A 108 -14.60 25.17 13.58
C HIS A 108 -14.48 26.05 14.84
N THR A 109 -15.50 26.88 15.09
CA THR A 109 -15.62 27.63 16.35
C THR A 109 -16.23 26.73 17.41
N GLY A 110 -15.45 26.35 18.43
CA GLY A 110 -15.91 25.54 19.57
C GLY A 110 -15.02 24.33 19.87
N TYR A 111 -15.41 23.55 20.88
CA TYR A 111 -14.72 22.30 21.23
C TYR A 111 -15.44 21.12 20.59
N ILE A 112 -14.72 20.31 19.81
CA ILE A 112 -15.20 18.99 19.36
C ILE A 112 -14.78 17.97 20.41
N ASN A 113 -15.76 17.27 20.95
CA ASN A 113 -15.53 16.15 21.85
C ASN A 113 -15.32 14.88 21.02
N VAL A 114 -14.15 14.25 21.18
CA VAL A 114 -13.77 13.02 20.52
C VAL A 114 -13.59 11.95 21.59
N ASP A 115 -14.26 10.81 21.43
CA ASP A 115 -14.09 9.65 22.31
C ASP A 115 -12.62 9.21 22.31
N ASP A 116 -12.06 8.94 23.49
CA ASP A 116 -10.67 8.51 23.66
C ASP A 116 -10.33 7.29 22.80
N LYS A 117 -11.28 6.36 22.59
CA LYS A 117 -11.10 5.20 21.70
C LYS A 117 -10.93 5.63 20.26
N VAL A 118 -11.63 6.67 19.81
CA VAL A 118 -11.47 7.22 18.46
C VAL A 118 -10.09 7.86 18.33
N VAL A 119 -9.64 8.62 19.34
CA VAL A 119 -8.28 9.21 19.34
C VAL A 119 -7.21 8.12 19.29
N LEU A 120 -7.32 7.09 20.14
CA LEU A 120 -6.37 5.96 20.16
C LEU A 120 -6.41 5.15 18.86
N SER A 121 -7.59 4.95 18.26
CA SER A 121 -7.71 4.31 16.94
C SER A 121 -6.99 5.09 15.84
N LYS A 122 -6.92 6.43 15.96
CA LYS A 122 -6.17 7.29 15.04
C LYS A 122 -4.68 7.33 15.34
N ALA A 123 -4.30 7.25 16.62
CA ALA A 123 -2.89 7.19 17.03
C ALA A 123 -2.17 5.94 16.50
N LEU A 124 -2.92 4.85 16.31
CA LEU A 124 -2.44 3.56 15.77
C LEU A 124 -3.13 3.24 14.44
N ALA A 125 -3.45 4.25 13.62
CA ALA A 125 -4.23 4.10 12.39
C ALA A 125 -3.59 3.20 11.32
N ASN A 126 -2.32 2.84 11.47
CA ASN A 126 -1.62 1.94 10.58
C ASN A 126 -1.73 0.47 11.02
N SER A 127 -2.38 0.20 12.16
CA SER A 127 -2.73 -1.15 12.57
C SER A 127 -3.66 -1.76 11.54
N MET A 128 -3.43 -3.03 11.19
CA MET A 128 -4.28 -3.70 10.19
C MET A 128 -5.72 -3.88 10.69
N HIS A 129 -5.90 -3.90 12.01
CA HIS A 129 -7.18 -4.06 12.66
C HIS A 129 -7.30 -3.12 13.88
N PRO A 130 -8.52 -2.66 14.22
CA PRO A 130 -8.74 -1.90 15.43
C PRO A 130 -8.50 -2.77 16.66
N SER A 131 -7.79 -2.23 17.65
CA SER A 131 -7.53 -2.87 18.94
C SER A 131 -8.17 -2.05 20.06
N ASN A 132 -8.79 -2.70 21.05
CA ASN A 132 -9.27 -1.99 22.25
C ASN A 132 -8.10 -1.79 23.21
N VAL A 133 -7.53 -0.58 23.20
CA VAL A 133 -6.39 -0.20 24.04
C VAL A 133 -6.89 0.51 25.29
N ILE A 134 -6.56 -0.04 26.45
CA ILE A 134 -6.85 0.54 27.77
C ILE A 134 -5.51 0.94 28.40
N PRO A 135 -5.06 2.18 28.19
CA PRO A 135 -3.79 2.64 28.74
C PRO A 135 -3.89 2.79 30.25
N TYR A 136 -2.77 2.50 30.96
CA TYR A 136 -2.69 2.62 32.41
C TYR A 136 -3.80 1.84 33.13
N PHE A 137 -4.16 0.66 32.60
CA PHE A 137 -5.05 -0.29 33.27
C PHE A 137 -4.58 -0.54 34.70
N TYR A 138 -3.25 -0.65 34.87
CA TYR A 138 -2.60 -0.32 36.12
C TYR A 138 -1.56 0.77 35.88
N ARG A 139 -1.47 1.72 36.81
CA ARG A 139 -0.50 2.82 36.78
C ARG A 139 0.46 2.72 37.94
N ALA A 140 1.76 2.81 37.65
CA ALA A 140 2.82 2.80 38.65
C ALA A 140 2.66 3.97 39.63
N GLN A 141 2.84 3.68 40.92
CA GLN A 141 2.75 4.69 42.00
C GLN A 141 4.00 5.59 42.07
N GLY A 142 5.13 5.14 41.53
CA GLY A 142 6.39 5.87 41.57
C GLY A 142 6.39 7.15 40.72
N SER A 143 7.26 8.09 41.10
CA SER A 143 7.70 9.22 40.29
C SER A 143 9.05 8.92 39.66
N PHE A 144 9.24 9.27 38.39
CA PHE A 144 10.45 8.95 37.64
C PHE A 144 11.09 10.22 37.07
N ASP A 145 12.43 10.31 37.18
CA ASP A 145 13.20 11.37 36.52
C ASP A 145 13.01 11.29 35.00
N SER A 146 12.94 12.44 34.32
CA SER A 146 12.88 12.52 32.84
C SER A 146 14.00 11.72 32.18
N ASP A 147 15.22 11.82 32.74
CA ASP A 147 16.44 11.17 32.26
C ASP A 147 16.50 9.68 32.63
N GLY A 148 15.48 9.16 33.31
CA GLY A 148 15.30 7.75 33.54
C GLY A 148 15.14 6.97 32.23
N ILE A 149 15.39 5.66 32.30
CA ILE A 149 15.18 4.76 31.18
C ILE A 149 13.97 3.89 31.53
N THR A 150 12.89 3.98 30.74
CA THR A 150 11.75 3.08 30.86
C THR A 150 11.99 1.84 30.01
N ILE A 151 11.94 0.63 30.58
CA ILE A 151 11.87 -0.57 29.74
C ILE A 151 10.47 -0.62 29.13
N THR A 152 10.43 -0.72 27.80
CA THR A 152 9.22 -0.97 27.03
C THR A 152 9.22 -2.44 26.63
N THR A 153 8.16 -3.16 26.98
CA THR A 153 8.02 -4.58 26.68
C THR A 153 6.57 -4.96 26.38
N LEU A 154 6.37 -6.18 25.89
CA LEU A 154 5.06 -6.73 25.56
C LEU A 154 4.98 -8.17 26.03
N ILE A 155 3.84 -8.58 26.56
CA ILE A 155 3.65 -9.91 27.14
C ILE A 155 2.22 -10.45 26.92
N THR A 156 2.12 -11.76 27.01
CA THR A 156 0.87 -12.54 27.16
C THR A 156 0.89 -13.27 28.51
N SER A 157 -0.25 -13.82 28.93
CA SER A 157 -0.42 -14.42 30.27
C SER A 157 0.62 -15.48 30.64
N ASN A 158 1.07 -16.28 29.68
CA ASN A 158 2.12 -17.29 29.86
C ASN A 158 3.52 -16.73 30.20
N ARG A 159 3.71 -15.41 30.24
CA ARG A 159 4.98 -14.74 30.55
C ARG A 159 4.95 -13.93 31.84
N PHE A 160 3.86 -13.96 32.61
CA PHE A 160 3.72 -13.19 33.86
C PHE A 160 4.83 -13.48 34.88
N GLU A 161 5.21 -14.74 35.07
CA GLU A 161 6.28 -15.11 35.99
C GLU A 161 7.66 -14.56 35.54
N VAL A 162 7.95 -14.62 34.24
CA VAL A 162 9.19 -14.05 33.67
C VAL A 162 9.21 -12.53 33.84
N PHE A 163 8.06 -11.88 33.69
CA PHE A 163 7.90 -10.45 33.87
C PHE A 163 8.13 -10.01 35.32
N ALA A 164 7.56 -10.71 36.29
CA ALA A 164 7.81 -10.44 37.71
C ALA A 164 9.31 -10.47 38.03
N ARG A 165 10.06 -11.44 37.47
CA ARG A 165 11.53 -11.49 37.63
C ARG A 165 12.24 -10.30 37.00
N LEU A 166 11.83 -9.85 35.81
CA LEU A 166 12.40 -8.67 35.18
C LEU A 166 12.21 -7.42 36.05
N VAL A 167 11.03 -7.25 36.64
CA VAL A 167 10.69 -6.13 37.53
C VAL A 167 11.58 -6.13 38.77
N GLU A 168 11.71 -7.30 39.42
CA GLU A 168 12.60 -7.47 40.58
C GLU A 168 14.08 -7.34 40.24
N LYS A 169 14.49 -7.54 38.98
CA LYS A 169 15.87 -7.26 38.57
C LYS A 169 16.10 -5.78 38.25
N TYR A 170 15.12 -5.14 37.60
CA TYR A 170 15.34 -3.82 37.01
C TYR A 170 15.21 -2.70 38.02
N HIS A 171 14.23 -2.75 38.94
CA HIS A 171 13.98 -1.67 39.92
C HIS A 171 13.96 -0.28 39.25
N GLY A 172 13.12 -0.10 38.25
CA GLY A 172 13.00 1.12 37.46
C GLY A 172 11.75 1.11 36.59
N PRO A 173 11.39 2.23 35.96
CA PRO A 173 10.12 2.35 35.25
C PRO A 173 10.01 1.31 34.13
N ILE A 174 8.88 0.63 34.08
CA ILE A 174 8.54 -0.32 33.00
C ILE A 174 7.17 0.05 32.47
N SER A 175 7.06 0.20 31.15
CA SER A 175 5.78 0.27 30.46
C SER A 175 5.59 -1.03 29.69
N VAL A 176 4.55 -1.78 30.05
CA VAL A 176 4.26 -3.09 29.46
C VAL A 176 2.90 -3.09 28.77
N THR A 177 2.88 -3.57 27.53
CA THR A 177 1.63 -3.91 26.85
C THR A 177 1.27 -5.36 27.14
N VAL A 178 0.08 -5.60 27.68
CA VAL A 178 -0.48 -6.94 27.93
C VAL A 178 -1.59 -7.20 26.92
N HIS A 179 -1.43 -8.22 26.08
CA HIS A 179 -2.48 -8.62 25.14
C HIS A 179 -3.36 -9.72 25.72
N ILE A 180 -4.67 -9.56 25.54
CA ILE A 180 -5.69 -10.57 25.83
C ILE A 180 -6.52 -10.78 24.56
N LYS A 181 -6.64 -12.03 24.16
CA LYS A 181 -7.43 -12.40 22.98
C LYS A 181 -8.93 -12.41 23.30
N ASP A 182 -9.71 -11.58 22.62
CA ASP A 182 -11.16 -11.36 22.81
C ASP A 182 -12.02 -12.49 22.22
N VAL A 183 -11.67 -13.74 22.52
CA VAL A 183 -12.45 -14.92 22.11
C VAL A 183 -12.49 -16.00 23.20
N ALA A 184 -12.03 -15.67 24.41
CA ALA A 184 -11.83 -16.68 25.45
C ALA A 184 -12.97 -16.67 26.46
N GLU A 185 -13.52 -17.86 26.73
CA GLU A 185 -14.24 -18.19 27.97
C GLU A 185 -13.38 -17.91 29.25
N HIS A 186 -12.13 -17.47 29.09
CA HIS A 186 -11.09 -17.34 30.11
C HIS A 186 -10.54 -15.90 30.25
N VAL A 187 -11.17 -14.87 29.65
CA VAL A 187 -10.71 -13.47 29.80
C VAL A 187 -10.62 -13.06 31.27
N GLN A 188 -11.62 -13.47 32.06
CA GLN A 188 -11.69 -13.18 33.49
C GLN A 188 -10.51 -13.81 34.27
N GLU A 189 -10.19 -15.08 33.99
CA GLU A 189 -9.06 -15.78 34.63
C GLU A 189 -7.71 -15.11 34.31
N ILE A 190 -7.55 -14.61 33.08
CA ILE A 190 -6.34 -13.89 32.68
C ILE A 190 -6.25 -12.55 33.41
N LEU A 191 -7.36 -11.83 33.59
CA LEU A 191 -7.40 -10.58 34.34
C LEU A 191 -7.11 -10.79 35.83
N GLU A 192 -7.61 -11.89 36.42
CA GLU A 192 -7.28 -12.30 37.79
C GLU A 192 -5.79 -12.61 37.94
N SER A 193 -5.24 -13.42 37.04
CA SER A 193 -3.79 -13.72 37.00
C SER A 193 -2.94 -12.45 36.82
N LEU A 194 -3.42 -11.49 36.01
CA LEU A 194 -2.77 -10.20 35.81
C LEU A 194 -2.81 -9.37 37.10
N HIS A 195 -3.92 -9.38 37.83
CA HIS A 195 -4.04 -8.70 39.11
C HIS A 195 -3.12 -9.32 40.17
N GLU A 196 -3.07 -10.65 40.26
CA GLU A 196 -2.17 -11.38 41.17
C GLU A 196 -0.70 -11.05 40.87
N MET A 197 -0.30 -11.06 39.60
CA MET A 197 1.05 -10.65 39.20
C MET A 197 1.31 -9.18 39.58
N TYR A 198 0.38 -8.26 39.28
CA TYR A 198 0.58 -6.83 39.54
C TYR A 198 0.71 -6.52 41.04
N THR A 199 -0.03 -7.25 41.88
CA THR A 199 -0.03 -7.07 43.34
C THR A 199 1.00 -7.94 44.06
N SER A 200 1.74 -8.80 43.34
CA SER A 200 2.72 -9.73 43.91
C SER A 200 3.86 -9.07 44.70
N SER A 201 4.22 -7.81 44.39
CA SER A 201 5.30 -7.11 45.09
C SER A 201 5.14 -5.58 45.11
N ALA A 202 5.78 -4.93 46.08
CA ALA A 202 5.87 -3.47 46.13
C ALA A 202 6.66 -2.92 44.93
N THR A 203 7.67 -3.65 44.44
CA THR A 203 8.44 -3.27 43.25
C THR A 203 7.52 -3.16 42.02
N MET A 204 6.63 -4.12 41.83
CA MET A 204 5.66 -4.14 40.74
C MET A 204 4.75 -2.90 40.75
N THR A 205 4.07 -2.66 41.86
CA THR A 205 3.16 -1.50 42.02
C THR A 205 3.89 -0.15 41.96
N THR A 206 5.16 -0.10 42.39
CA THR A 206 5.96 1.13 42.37
C THR A 206 6.41 1.51 40.96
N TYR A 207 6.78 0.54 40.12
CA TYR A 207 7.52 0.80 38.89
C TYR A 207 6.80 0.47 37.58
N VAL A 208 5.69 -0.28 37.60
CA VAL A 208 5.10 -0.82 36.37
C VAL A 208 3.80 -0.13 35.98
N ASP A 209 3.79 0.40 34.75
CA ASP A 209 2.58 0.80 34.03
C ASP A 209 2.13 -0.34 33.10
N VAL A 210 0.87 -0.75 33.23
CA VAL A 210 0.25 -1.81 32.42
C VAL A 210 -0.74 -1.20 31.44
N HIS A 211 -0.55 -1.46 30.15
CA HIS A 211 -1.45 -1.06 29.08
C HIS A 211 -2.11 -2.32 28.51
N LEU A 212 -3.42 -2.44 28.69
CA LEU A 212 -4.16 -3.63 28.29
C LEU A 212 -4.63 -3.48 26.83
N VAL A 213 -4.43 -4.52 26.02
CA VAL A 213 -4.93 -4.60 24.65
C VAL A 213 -5.84 -5.81 24.53
N VAL A 214 -7.11 -5.56 24.25
CA VAL A 214 -8.14 -6.61 24.10
C VAL A 214 -8.63 -6.62 22.67
N ASP A 215 -8.35 -7.68 21.92
CA ASP A 215 -8.88 -7.84 20.57
C ASP A 215 -8.85 -9.31 20.10
N ALA A 216 -9.54 -9.62 19.00
CA ALA A 216 -9.58 -10.97 18.46
C ALA A 216 -8.30 -11.38 17.71
N PHE A 217 -7.32 -10.48 17.56
CA PHE A 217 -6.20 -10.61 16.63
C PHE A 217 -4.88 -10.86 17.36
N ASP A 218 -4.26 -12.00 17.07
CA ASP A 218 -3.05 -12.38 17.77
C ASP A 218 -1.78 -11.75 17.16
N ARG A 219 -0.77 -11.51 18.00
CA ARG A 219 0.61 -11.15 17.60
C ARG A 219 0.77 -9.86 16.78
N GLN A 220 0.04 -8.79 17.10
CA GLN A 220 0.26 -7.44 16.54
C GLN A 220 1.46 -6.73 17.21
N PHE A 221 2.64 -7.38 17.19
CA PHE A 221 3.78 -7.01 18.05
C PHE A 221 4.25 -5.55 17.90
N ASN A 222 4.26 -4.99 16.68
CA ASN A 222 4.72 -3.61 16.50
C ASN A 222 3.71 -2.59 17.05
N THR A 223 2.41 -2.84 16.93
CA THR A 223 1.37 -2.06 17.60
C THR A 223 1.57 -2.07 19.12
N TRP A 224 1.81 -3.25 19.71
CA TRP A 224 2.04 -3.37 21.14
C TRP A 224 3.33 -2.69 21.62
N ARG A 225 4.40 -2.72 20.80
CA ARG A 225 5.64 -1.95 21.04
C ARG A 225 5.38 -0.44 21.01
N ASN A 226 4.60 0.02 20.03
CA ASN A 226 4.25 1.43 19.92
C ASN A 226 3.42 1.89 21.13
N ILE A 227 2.47 1.08 21.61
CA ILE A 227 1.67 1.37 22.82
C ILE A 227 2.57 1.52 24.05
N ALA A 228 3.43 0.53 24.33
CA ALA A 228 4.34 0.59 25.48
C ALA A 228 5.29 1.80 25.38
N ARG A 229 5.79 2.11 24.19
CA ARG A 229 6.64 3.29 23.98
C ARG A 229 5.86 4.60 24.15
N LEU A 230 4.63 4.68 23.63
CA LEU A 230 3.80 5.89 23.66
C LEU A 230 3.49 6.32 25.10
N PHE A 231 3.20 5.37 25.98
CA PHE A 231 2.82 5.65 27.36
C PHE A 231 3.98 5.58 28.37
N ALA A 232 5.21 5.37 27.89
CA ALA A 232 6.40 5.41 28.74
C ALA A 232 6.55 6.81 29.39
N ARG A 233 6.88 6.83 30.69
CA ARG A 233 6.89 8.04 31.53
C ARG A 233 8.22 8.81 31.54
N THR A 234 9.26 8.30 30.88
CA THR A 234 10.58 8.95 30.81
C THR A 234 10.95 9.31 29.37
N ASP A 235 11.95 10.18 29.20
CA ASP A 235 12.41 10.65 27.89
C ASP A 235 13.18 9.60 27.11
N PHE A 236 13.72 8.59 27.81
CA PHE A 236 14.46 7.48 27.21
C PHE A 236 13.77 6.15 27.47
N VAL A 237 13.71 5.32 26.44
CA VAL A 237 13.12 3.98 26.51
C VAL A 237 14.14 2.92 26.10
N MET A 238 14.05 1.73 26.69
CA MET A 238 14.73 0.53 26.23
C MET A 238 13.71 -0.41 25.60
N MET A 239 13.87 -0.76 24.33
CA MET A 239 13.04 -1.77 23.68
C MET A 239 13.58 -3.16 24.04
N LEU A 240 12.91 -3.86 24.97
CA LEU A 240 13.35 -5.14 25.51
C LEU A 240 12.29 -6.22 25.32
N ASP A 241 12.68 -7.33 24.71
CA ASP A 241 11.83 -8.52 24.64
C ASP A 241 11.85 -9.22 26.01
N ILE A 242 10.70 -9.72 26.45
CA ILE A 242 10.49 -10.18 27.83
C ILE A 242 11.46 -11.29 28.28
N ASP A 243 11.93 -12.10 27.34
CA ASP A 243 12.80 -13.24 27.61
C ASP A 243 14.25 -12.82 27.86
N PHE A 244 14.58 -11.53 27.93
CA PHE A 244 15.93 -11.04 28.20
C PHE A 244 16.12 -10.54 29.63
N TYR A 245 17.25 -10.94 30.22
CA TYR A 245 17.65 -10.56 31.57
C TYR A 245 18.74 -9.47 31.54
N PRO A 246 18.52 -8.31 32.17
CA PRO A 246 19.54 -7.27 32.33
C PRO A 246 20.66 -7.70 33.29
N CYS A 247 21.86 -7.92 32.76
CA CYS A 247 23.00 -8.43 33.55
C CYS A 247 23.84 -7.33 34.21
N THR A 248 23.83 -6.12 33.66
CA THR A 248 24.70 -5.00 34.09
C THR A 248 23.89 -3.72 34.26
N ASP A 249 24.39 -2.79 35.09
CA ASP A 249 23.72 -1.51 35.34
C ASP A 249 24.10 -0.43 34.32
N PHE A 250 23.55 -0.55 33.12
CA PHE A 250 23.74 0.44 32.05
C PHE A 250 23.12 1.80 32.38
N ARG A 251 22.10 1.87 33.26
CA ARG A 251 21.41 3.12 33.59
C ARG A 251 22.34 4.10 34.30
N SER A 252 23.07 3.62 35.31
CA SER A 252 24.01 4.47 36.05
C SER A 252 25.15 4.98 35.20
N VAL A 253 25.57 4.24 34.17
CA VAL A 253 26.61 4.70 33.23
C VAL A 253 26.08 5.76 32.28
N ILE A 254 24.87 5.59 31.75
CA ILE A 254 24.21 6.58 30.90
C ILE A 254 23.96 7.88 31.68
N LYS A 255 23.36 7.78 32.87
CA LYS A 255 23.04 8.96 33.72
C LYS A 255 24.28 9.78 34.12
N ARG A 256 25.44 9.13 34.29
CA ARG A 256 26.70 9.80 34.68
C ARG A 256 27.50 10.35 33.50
N SER A 257 27.13 10.03 32.26
CA SER A 257 27.90 10.42 31.08
C SER A 257 27.15 11.47 30.25
N SER A 258 27.52 12.74 30.44
CA SER A 258 26.99 13.86 29.63
C SER A 258 27.14 13.60 28.13
N THR A 259 28.28 13.04 27.72
CA THR A 259 28.54 12.70 26.31
C THR A 259 27.53 11.70 25.73
N ILE A 260 27.05 10.75 26.54
CA ILE A 260 26.04 9.78 26.10
C ILE A 260 24.65 10.43 26.11
N LEU A 261 24.31 11.18 27.15
CA LEU A 261 23.03 11.88 27.25
C LEU A 261 22.85 12.90 26.12
N ASP A 262 23.87 13.71 25.81
CA ASP A 262 23.84 14.69 24.71
C ASP A 262 23.51 14.02 23.36
N LYS A 263 24.06 12.82 23.12
CA LYS A 263 23.77 12.03 21.91
C LYS A 263 22.31 11.58 21.87
N LEU A 264 21.78 11.11 22.99
CA LEU A 264 20.38 10.68 23.09
C LEU A 264 19.43 11.88 22.95
N TYR A 265 19.71 13.01 23.62
CA TYR A 265 18.90 14.23 23.57
C TYR A 265 18.82 14.84 22.18
N ALA A 266 19.92 14.77 21.41
CA ALA A 266 19.95 15.18 20.00
C ALA A 266 18.95 14.40 19.12
N GLY A 267 18.39 13.28 19.60
CA GLY A 267 17.37 12.49 18.90
C GLY A 267 17.90 11.73 17.69
N ARG A 268 19.23 11.62 17.54
CA ARG A 268 19.91 10.98 16.39
C ARG A 268 20.80 9.81 16.80
N ALA A 269 20.68 9.33 18.03
CA ALA A 269 21.44 8.19 18.53
C ALA A 269 20.54 7.15 19.20
N ALA A 270 20.91 5.88 19.03
CA ALA A 270 20.39 4.75 19.79
C ALA A 270 21.56 3.95 20.36
N LEU A 271 21.52 3.64 21.65
CA LEU A 271 22.55 2.86 22.34
C LEU A 271 22.18 1.38 22.28
N VAL A 272 23.07 0.56 21.73
CA VAL A 272 22.92 -0.89 21.63
C VAL A 272 23.49 -1.55 22.89
N VAL A 273 22.69 -2.42 23.51
CA VAL A 273 23.11 -3.36 24.55
C VAL A 273 23.22 -4.75 23.95
N PRO A 274 24.44 -5.29 23.75
CA PRO A 274 24.65 -6.61 23.16
C PRO A 274 23.96 -7.76 23.89
N ALA A 275 23.41 -8.68 23.11
CA ALA A 275 22.69 -9.85 23.59
C ALA A 275 23.52 -11.14 23.46
N PHE A 276 23.38 -12.02 24.45
CA PHE A 276 24.04 -13.32 24.54
C PHE A 276 23.06 -14.42 24.93
N GLU A 277 23.41 -15.68 24.68
CA GLU A 277 22.65 -16.85 25.11
C GLU A 277 23.58 -17.99 25.53
N TYR A 278 23.13 -18.80 26.49
CA TYR A 278 23.86 -20.00 26.88
C TYR A 278 23.72 -21.08 25.80
N VAL A 279 24.83 -21.77 25.53
CA VAL A 279 24.87 -22.90 24.59
C VAL A 279 24.10 -24.09 25.15
N ASP A 280 24.23 -24.34 26.46
CA ASP A 280 23.42 -25.33 27.16
C ASP A 280 22.04 -24.75 27.54
N PHE A 281 20.99 -25.52 27.25
CA PHE A 281 19.62 -25.10 27.51
C PHE A 281 19.37 -24.88 29.01
N HIS A 282 19.77 -25.82 29.85
CA HIS A 282 19.50 -25.81 31.28
C HIS A 282 20.27 -24.70 32.00
N GLU A 283 21.53 -24.47 31.66
CA GLU A 283 22.30 -23.33 32.16
C GLU A 283 21.62 -22.00 31.82
N GLY A 284 21.10 -21.87 30.60
CA GLY A 284 20.36 -20.69 30.14
C GLY A 284 19.01 -20.47 30.79
N THR A 285 18.47 -21.44 31.54
CA THR A 285 17.25 -21.26 32.34
C THR A 285 17.52 -20.68 33.73
N ASN A 286 18.75 -20.83 34.24
CA ASN A 286 19.12 -20.40 35.59
C ASN A 286 19.64 -18.95 35.61
N TYR A 287 18.72 -17.99 35.59
CA TYR A 287 19.02 -16.55 35.60
C TYR A 287 19.83 -16.07 36.82
N THR A 288 19.81 -16.81 37.93
CA THR A 288 20.58 -16.46 39.15
C THR A 288 22.08 -16.70 38.98
N ALA A 289 22.47 -17.56 38.03
CA ALA A 289 23.86 -17.89 37.72
C ALA A 289 24.42 -17.04 36.57
N PHE A 290 23.66 -16.08 36.05
CA PHE A 290 24.10 -15.25 34.94
C PHE A 290 25.24 -14.32 35.36
N PRO A 291 26.25 -14.11 34.49
CA PRO A 291 27.36 -13.21 34.78
C PRO A 291 26.85 -11.79 35.04
N THR A 292 27.44 -11.13 36.02
CA THR A 292 27.04 -9.78 36.47
C THR A 292 27.96 -8.68 35.94
N ASN A 293 29.08 -9.07 35.33
CA ASN A 293 30.05 -8.16 34.73
C ASN A 293 30.68 -8.79 33.48
N LYS A 294 31.32 -7.93 32.68
CA LYS A 294 31.91 -8.34 31.40
C LYS A 294 33.05 -9.35 31.57
N ALA A 295 33.83 -9.29 32.65
CA ALA A 295 34.93 -10.22 32.85
C ALA A 295 34.43 -11.67 33.01
N GLU A 296 33.37 -11.87 33.78
CA GLU A 296 32.67 -13.16 33.91
C GLU A 296 32.09 -13.64 32.57
N LEU A 297 31.41 -12.74 31.85
CA LEU A 297 30.88 -13.04 30.51
C LEU A 297 32.00 -13.52 29.56
N LEU A 298 33.13 -12.82 29.52
CA LEU A 298 34.27 -13.17 28.68
C LEU A 298 34.89 -14.50 29.09
N SER A 299 34.91 -14.82 30.39
CA SER A 299 35.36 -16.12 30.89
C SER A 299 34.46 -17.26 30.37
N LEU A 300 33.14 -17.10 30.47
CA LEU A 300 32.17 -18.06 29.94
C LEU A 300 32.24 -18.19 28.42
N ALA A 301 32.45 -17.08 27.70
CA ALA A 301 32.56 -17.08 26.24
C ALA A 301 33.82 -17.83 25.78
N LYS A 302 34.96 -17.64 26.47
CA LYS A 302 36.20 -18.40 26.20
C LYS A 302 36.04 -19.89 26.44
N GLN A 303 35.17 -20.28 27.37
CA GLN A 303 34.83 -21.68 27.65
C GLN A 303 33.78 -22.24 26.67
N ASN A 304 33.31 -21.46 25.70
CA ASN A 304 32.21 -21.81 24.78
C ASN A 304 30.90 -22.18 25.50
N ARG A 305 30.67 -21.67 26.73
CA ARG A 305 29.42 -21.90 27.48
C ARG A 305 28.34 -20.89 27.12
N ILE A 306 28.75 -19.69 26.71
CA ILE A 306 27.86 -18.61 26.28
C ILE A 306 28.30 -18.06 24.92
N GLY A 307 27.34 -17.76 24.06
CA GLY A 307 27.55 -17.27 22.70
C GLY A 307 26.74 -16.02 22.40
N ILE A 308 26.95 -15.47 21.20
CA ILE A 308 26.11 -14.39 20.67
C ILE A 308 24.68 -14.93 20.50
N PHE A 309 23.69 -14.19 20.99
CA PHE A 309 22.28 -14.58 20.78
C PHE A 309 21.99 -14.75 19.29
N HIS A 310 21.36 -15.86 18.92
CA HIS A 310 21.09 -16.24 17.54
C HIS A 310 22.34 -16.20 16.64
N ALA A 311 23.47 -16.72 17.11
CA ALA A 311 24.74 -16.74 16.35
C ALA A 311 24.61 -17.33 14.93
N SER A 312 23.68 -18.26 14.72
CA SER A 312 23.38 -18.86 13.40
C SER A 312 22.77 -17.87 12.40
N TRP A 313 22.19 -16.77 12.87
CA TRP A 313 21.59 -15.72 12.05
C TRP A 313 22.47 -14.45 12.03
N GLY A 314 23.63 -14.55 11.39
CA GLY A 314 24.61 -13.44 11.28
C GLY A 314 24.02 -12.06 10.92
N PRO A 315 23.12 -11.93 9.92
CA PRO A 315 22.47 -10.66 9.61
C PRO A 315 21.78 -9.97 10.80
N GLY A 316 21.30 -10.73 11.78
CA GLY A 316 20.64 -10.23 12.98
C GLY A 316 21.55 -9.41 13.90
N HIS A 317 22.86 -9.68 13.91
CA HIS A 317 23.75 -9.21 14.98
C HIS A 317 25.14 -8.76 14.52
N ASN A 318 25.53 -9.00 13.26
CA ASN A 318 26.85 -8.64 12.71
C ASN A 318 27.22 -7.16 12.90
N SER A 319 26.24 -6.26 12.81
CA SER A 319 26.47 -4.82 12.92
C SER A 319 26.90 -4.38 14.33
N THR A 320 26.68 -5.19 15.36
CA THR A 320 27.19 -4.93 16.72
C THR A 320 28.73 -5.00 16.79
N ASP A 321 29.40 -5.63 15.83
CA ASP A 321 30.86 -5.85 15.85
C ASP A 321 31.31 -6.50 17.19
N TYR A 322 30.85 -7.73 17.43
CA TYR A 322 31.18 -8.47 18.65
C TYR A 322 32.70 -8.70 18.82
N LYS A 323 33.48 -8.70 17.73
CA LYS A 323 34.96 -8.76 17.82
C LYS A 323 35.51 -7.53 18.55
N ARG A 324 34.99 -6.34 18.22
CA ARG A 324 35.31 -5.11 18.96
C ARG A 324 34.72 -5.15 20.37
N PHE A 325 33.51 -5.67 20.58
CA PHE A 325 32.96 -5.83 21.92
C PHE A 325 33.89 -6.63 22.84
N TYR A 326 34.37 -7.80 22.39
CA TYR A 326 35.24 -8.67 23.19
C TYR A 326 36.61 -8.07 23.50
N SER A 327 37.15 -7.25 22.60
CA SER A 327 38.48 -6.62 22.75
C SER A 327 38.43 -5.16 23.23
N GLY A 328 37.24 -4.59 23.35
CA GLY A 328 37.01 -3.19 23.65
C GLY A 328 37.45 -2.78 25.05
N ARG A 329 37.87 -1.52 25.19
CA ARG A 329 38.30 -0.95 26.48
C ARG A 329 37.11 -0.77 27.41
N SER A 330 37.34 -0.80 28.71
CA SER A 330 36.28 -0.49 29.66
C SER A 330 35.78 0.95 29.47
N GLY A 331 34.47 1.14 29.53
CA GLY A 331 33.77 2.39 29.24
C GLY A 331 33.63 2.71 27.75
N GLU A 332 34.13 1.86 26.85
CA GLU A 332 34.08 2.16 25.41
C GLU A 332 32.63 2.18 24.88
N VAL A 333 32.32 3.23 24.13
CA VAL A 333 31.09 3.35 23.35
C VAL A 333 31.47 3.58 21.90
N TYR A 334 31.09 2.69 20.99
CA TYR A 334 31.53 2.76 19.60
C TYR A 334 30.36 2.76 18.61
N LYS A 335 30.49 3.58 17.56
CA LYS A 335 29.48 3.69 16.50
C LYS A 335 29.46 2.42 15.64
N VAL A 336 28.27 1.95 15.32
CA VAL A 336 28.05 0.95 14.27
C VAL A 336 28.34 1.60 12.91
N THR A 337 29.37 1.11 12.21
CA THR A 337 29.80 1.64 10.90
C THR A 337 29.33 0.80 9.71
N ARG A 338 28.91 -0.44 9.95
CA ARG A 338 28.45 -1.37 8.92
C ARG A 338 27.07 -1.91 9.29
N TYR A 339 26.04 -1.14 8.96
CA TYR A 339 24.65 -1.59 9.12
C TYR A 339 24.32 -2.70 8.10
N GLN A 340 23.58 -3.70 8.56
CA GLN A 340 23.07 -4.79 7.74
C GLN A 340 21.55 -4.86 7.88
N ALA A 341 20.84 -4.94 6.75
CA ALA A 341 19.40 -5.17 6.80
C ALA A 341 19.11 -6.48 7.56
N ALA A 342 18.12 -6.42 8.45
CA ALA A 342 17.79 -7.44 9.46
C ALA A 342 18.58 -7.36 10.77
N TYR A 343 19.43 -6.33 10.95
CA TYR A 343 20.06 -6.05 12.23
C TYR A 343 19.01 -5.75 13.30
N GLU A 344 18.98 -6.57 14.35
CA GLU A 344 17.94 -6.58 15.39
C GLU A 344 18.54 -6.46 16.81
N PRO A 345 19.26 -5.37 17.13
CA PRO A 345 19.77 -5.12 18.48
C PRO A 345 18.67 -4.79 19.50
N TYR A 346 19.06 -4.83 20.78
CA TYR A 346 18.31 -4.22 21.87
C TYR A 346 18.85 -2.84 22.14
N ILE A 347 17.97 -1.84 22.09
CA ILE A 347 18.38 -0.44 22.03
C ILE A 347 17.72 0.41 23.10
N ILE A 348 18.48 1.41 23.53
CA ILE A 348 18.03 2.54 24.35
C ILE A 348 18.02 3.77 23.45
N LEU A 349 16.90 4.48 23.39
CA LEU A 349 16.71 5.63 22.52
C LEU A 349 15.77 6.65 23.16
N LYS A 350 15.72 7.85 22.58
CA LYS A 350 14.72 8.86 22.95
C LYS A 350 13.31 8.35 22.63
N ARG A 351 12.38 8.49 23.57
CA ARG A 351 10.98 8.09 23.43
C ARG A 351 10.34 8.75 22.22
N ASP A 352 10.53 10.07 22.07
CA ASP A 352 9.94 10.86 20.99
C ASP A 352 10.97 11.30 19.97
N GLY A 353 10.56 11.41 18.70
CA GLY A 353 11.42 11.80 17.57
C GLY A 353 11.73 10.65 16.61
N PRO A 354 12.26 9.50 17.08
CA PRO A 354 12.43 8.32 16.24
C PRO A 354 11.11 7.86 15.61
N PRO A 355 11.12 7.31 14.39
CA PRO A 355 9.92 6.77 13.77
C PRO A 355 9.30 5.66 14.63
N TRP A 356 7.98 5.52 14.54
CA TRP A 356 7.24 4.42 15.16
C TRP A 356 7.47 3.12 14.39
N CYS A 357 7.32 1.97 15.06
CA CYS A 357 7.46 0.68 14.40
C CYS A 357 6.29 0.46 13.42
N ASP A 358 6.57 0.01 12.20
CA ASP A 358 5.53 -0.21 11.18
C ASP A 358 4.56 -1.33 11.61
N GLU A 359 3.28 -0.98 11.72
CA GLU A 359 2.22 -1.81 12.30
C GLU A 359 1.66 -2.87 11.32
N ARG A 360 2.11 -2.87 10.06
CA ARG A 360 1.74 -3.91 9.08
C ARG A 360 2.36 -5.27 9.38
N PHE A 361 3.39 -5.31 10.23
CA PHE A 361 4.03 -6.56 10.63
C PHE A 361 3.26 -7.25 11.75
N ILE A 362 2.56 -8.34 11.40
CA ILE A 362 1.89 -9.25 12.34
C ILE A 362 2.64 -10.57 12.41
N GLY A 363 2.71 -11.17 13.59
CA GLY A 363 3.33 -12.47 13.79
C GLY A 363 4.86 -12.43 13.78
N TYR A 364 5.48 -13.60 13.71
CA TYR A 364 6.92 -13.75 13.87
C TYR A 364 7.75 -13.34 12.65
N GLY A 365 8.88 -12.69 12.92
CA GLY A 365 9.95 -12.42 11.94
C GLY A 365 9.86 -11.03 11.30
N GLY A 366 11.00 -10.35 11.16
CA GLY A 366 11.13 -9.09 10.43
C GLY A 366 10.50 -7.86 11.10
N ASN A 367 9.62 -8.03 12.09
CA ASN A 367 8.86 -6.94 12.72
C ASN A 367 9.75 -5.89 13.41
N LYS A 368 10.61 -6.29 14.35
CA LYS A 368 11.54 -5.39 15.06
C LYS A 368 12.67 -4.93 14.15
N ALA A 369 13.19 -5.81 13.30
CA ALA A 369 14.15 -5.45 12.26
C ALA A 369 13.65 -4.32 11.34
N ALA A 370 12.36 -4.31 10.98
CA ALA A 370 11.75 -3.24 10.18
C ALA A 370 11.75 -1.90 10.93
N CYS A 371 11.35 -1.93 12.20
CA CYS A 371 11.38 -0.76 13.08
C CYS A 371 12.79 -0.15 13.17
N LEU A 372 13.80 -1.00 13.41
CA LEU A 372 15.20 -0.58 13.54
C LEU A 372 15.81 -0.13 12.21
N PHE A 373 15.40 -0.75 11.09
CA PHE A 373 15.81 -0.32 9.76
C PHE A 373 15.29 1.08 9.44
N GLU A 374 14.01 1.35 9.67
CA GLU A 374 13.45 2.68 9.44
C GLU A 374 14.07 3.74 10.34
N MET A 375 14.28 3.44 11.63
CA MET A 375 15.03 4.31 12.54
C MET A 375 16.41 4.66 11.97
N TYR A 376 17.13 3.68 11.42
CA TYR A 376 18.43 3.92 10.79
C TYR A 376 18.33 4.89 9.60
N LEU A 377 17.38 4.66 8.69
CA LEU A 377 17.17 5.50 7.50
C LEU A 377 16.72 6.92 7.86
N SER A 378 16.03 7.10 8.99
CA SER A 378 15.63 8.41 9.52
C SER A 378 16.80 9.26 10.05
N GLY A 379 18.02 8.72 10.03
CA GLY A 379 19.25 9.41 10.43
C GLY A 379 19.73 9.06 11.84
N ILE A 380 19.10 8.09 12.51
CA ILE A 380 19.55 7.60 13.81
C ILE A 380 20.76 6.70 13.63
N SER A 381 21.83 6.98 14.38
CA SER A 381 23.04 6.16 14.42
C SER A 381 23.05 5.25 15.65
N TYR A 382 23.52 4.01 15.47
CA TYR A 382 23.65 3.05 16.58
C TYR A 382 25.03 3.11 17.21
N TYR A 383 25.08 3.02 18.54
CA TYR A 383 26.31 3.05 19.33
C TYR A 383 26.31 1.91 20.35
N VAL A 384 27.29 1.01 20.31
CA VAL A 384 27.36 -0.14 21.20
C VAL A 384 28.00 0.24 22.52
N LEU A 385 27.33 -0.13 23.63
CA LEU A 385 27.87 -0.03 24.98
C LEU A 385 28.75 -1.25 25.28
N ALA A 386 30.08 -1.10 25.19
CA ALA A 386 30.98 -2.26 25.17
C ALA A 386 31.08 -3.01 26.51
N ASP A 387 30.65 -2.42 27.63
CA ASP A 387 30.70 -3.05 28.96
C ASP A 387 29.37 -3.62 29.43
N HIS A 388 28.31 -3.37 28.67
CA HIS A 388 26.96 -3.74 29.05
C HIS A 388 26.43 -4.84 28.15
N PHE A 389 25.63 -5.72 28.72
CA PHE A 389 25.04 -6.83 27.99
C PHE A 389 23.78 -7.34 28.70
N ILE A 390 23.01 -8.11 27.94
CA ILE A 390 21.82 -8.82 28.39
C ILE A 390 21.91 -10.27 27.94
N ILE A 391 21.23 -11.17 28.66
CA ILE A 391 21.22 -12.60 28.37
C ILE A 391 19.79 -13.07 28.12
N HIS A 392 19.60 -13.80 27.03
CA HIS A 392 18.36 -14.49 26.73
C HIS A 392 18.15 -15.64 27.73
N GLN A 393 16.99 -15.66 28.39
CA GLN A 393 16.53 -16.77 29.23
C GLN A 393 16.00 -17.87 28.33
N ASN A 394 16.66 -19.02 28.32
CA ASN A 394 16.29 -20.13 27.44
C ASN A 394 14.89 -20.65 27.80
N HIS A 395 14.09 -20.91 26.76
CA HIS A 395 12.73 -21.44 26.88
C HIS A 395 12.31 -22.12 25.57
N LEU A 396 11.31 -23.01 25.65
CA LEU A 396 10.78 -23.71 24.49
C LEU A 396 9.90 -22.79 23.64
N TYR A 397 9.98 -22.99 22.32
CA TYR A 397 9.25 -22.22 21.33
C TYR A 397 8.25 -23.08 20.56
N GLU A 398 7.11 -22.52 20.21
CA GLU A 398 6.16 -23.15 19.31
C GLU A 398 6.62 -22.98 17.84
N GLU A 399 7.20 -24.02 17.24
CA GLU A 399 7.87 -23.93 15.93
C GLU A 399 6.92 -23.86 14.71
N SER A 400 5.71 -24.44 14.82
CA SER A 400 4.77 -24.59 13.70
C SER A 400 4.23 -23.24 13.19
N ALA A 401 3.76 -22.37 14.09
CA ALA A 401 3.26 -21.03 13.76
C ALA A 401 4.37 -20.13 13.16
N ARG A 402 5.59 -20.25 13.68
CA ARG A 402 6.75 -19.43 13.26
C ARG A 402 7.14 -19.64 11.80
N LYS A 403 7.06 -20.87 11.28
CA LYS A 403 7.50 -21.18 9.92
C LYS A 403 6.62 -20.48 8.88
N THR A 404 5.31 -20.51 9.08
CA THR A 404 4.32 -19.92 8.16
C THR A 404 4.37 -18.39 8.20
N GLU A 405 4.34 -17.79 9.40
CA GLU A 405 4.34 -16.33 9.56
C GLU A 405 5.64 -15.68 9.03
N ARG A 406 6.81 -16.30 9.29
CA ARG A 406 8.10 -15.81 8.78
C ARG A 406 8.18 -15.77 7.26
N LYS A 407 7.47 -16.67 6.57
CA LYS A 407 7.42 -16.69 5.09
C LYS A 407 6.74 -15.42 4.57
N TYR A 408 5.59 -15.06 5.13
CA TYR A 408 4.85 -13.86 4.74
C TYR A 408 5.60 -12.58 5.13
N ASN A 409 6.12 -12.52 6.37
CA ASN A 409 6.88 -11.37 6.84
C ASN A 409 8.17 -11.13 6.07
N ARG A 410 8.79 -12.16 5.48
CA ARG A 410 9.95 -11.98 4.59
C ARG A 410 9.59 -11.18 3.34
N LYS A 411 8.42 -11.41 2.76
CA LYS A 411 7.95 -10.67 1.58
C LYS A 411 7.59 -9.23 1.97
N ILE A 412 6.82 -9.06 3.04
CA ILE A 412 6.48 -7.74 3.60
C ILE A 412 7.75 -6.94 3.89
N TYR A 413 8.75 -7.54 4.54
CA TYR A 413 10.03 -6.89 4.84
C TYR A 413 10.80 -6.47 3.60
N SER A 414 10.76 -7.25 2.52
CA SER A 414 11.41 -6.87 1.26
C SER A 414 10.78 -5.63 0.67
N ASP A 415 9.44 -5.58 0.62
CA ASP A 415 8.69 -4.48 0.03
C ASP A 415 8.80 -3.22 0.92
N PHE A 416 8.70 -3.39 2.24
CA PHE A 416 8.93 -2.35 3.24
C PHE A 416 10.28 -1.64 3.07
N LYS A 417 11.36 -2.39 2.83
CA LYS A 417 12.70 -1.78 2.65
C LYS A 417 12.74 -0.87 1.43
N GLU A 418 12.16 -1.31 0.31
CA GLU A 418 12.13 -0.53 -0.93
C GLU A 418 11.28 0.73 -0.76
N GLU A 419 10.06 0.57 -0.23
CA GLU A 419 9.12 1.65 0.05
C GLU A 419 9.74 2.70 1.00
N THR A 420 10.25 2.25 2.15
CA THR A 420 10.84 3.13 3.16
C THR A 420 12.08 3.83 2.61
N CYS A 421 12.90 3.15 1.81
CA CYS A 421 14.01 3.80 1.12
C CYS A 421 13.55 4.95 0.20
N LEU A 422 12.57 4.70 -0.66
CA LEU A 422 12.03 5.73 -1.55
C LEU A 422 11.40 6.87 -0.76
N ARG A 423 10.64 6.57 0.29
CA ARG A 423 10.00 7.55 1.18
C ARG A 423 11.02 8.49 1.83
N TYR A 424 12.09 7.95 2.43
CA TYR A 424 13.11 8.78 3.09
C TYR A 424 14.00 9.52 2.08
N LEU A 425 14.39 8.90 0.97
CA LEU A 425 15.14 9.59 -0.08
C LEU A 425 14.34 10.77 -0.66
N LYS A 426 13.04 10.57 -0.92
CA LYS A 426 12.13 11.63 -1.35
C LYS A 426 12.01 12.72 -0.29
N ARG A 427 11.76 12.37 0.97
CA ARG A 427 11.66 13.33 2.08
C ARG A 427 12.91 14.20 2.20
N TYR A 428 14.10 13.59 2.13
CA TYR A 428 15.35 14.35 2.18
C TYR A 428 15.59 15.19 0.92
N HIS A 429 15.17 14.71 -0.25
CA HIS A 429 15.21 15.50 -1.48
C HIS A 429 14.33 16.75 -1.37
N ASP A 430 13.06 16.56 -1.01
CA ASP A 430 12.05 17.63 -0.94
C ASP A 430 12.43 18.69 0.11
N ASN A 431 13.07 18.27 1.21
CA ASN A 431 13.53 19.17 2.26
C ASN A 431 14.95 19.74 2.02
N GLY A 432 15.57 19.46 0.86
CA GLY A 432 16.92 19.94 0.52
C GLY A 432 18.07 19.32 1.35
N SER A 433 17.80 18.28 2.14
CA SER A 433 18.76 17.66 3.05
C SER A 433 19.38 16.36 2.53
N LEU A 434 19.14 15.99 1.26
CA LEU A 434 19.65 14.75 0.66
C LEU A 434 21.18 14.61 0.72
N ARG A 435 21.91 15.74 0.72
CA ARG A 435 23.38 15.77 0.83
C ARG A 435 23.90 15.95 2.26
N SER A 436 23.02 15.98 3.25
CA SER A 436 23.40 16.18 4.67
C SER A 436 23.88 14.88 5.32
N GLU A 437 24.52 14.99 6.50
CA GLU A 437 24.94 13.85 7.31
C GLU A 437 23.74 12.95 7.70
N VAL A 438 22.58 13.55 7.96
CA VAL A 438 21.35 12.84 8.36
C VAL A 438 20.88 11.87 7.27
N ALA A 439 21.07 12.23 6.00
CA ALA A 439 20.67 11.39 4.87
C ALA A 439 21.69 10.29 4.53
N GLN A 440 22.88 10.27 5.14
CA GLN A 440 23.94 9.31 4.78
C GLN A 440 23.55 7.86 5.03
N ASN A 441 22.84 7.58 6.13
CA ASN A 441 22.33 6.24 6.41
C ASN A 441 21.38 5.77 5.30
N ALA A 442 20.44 6.63 4.89
CA ALA A 442 19.51 6.33 3.81
C ALA A 442 20.24 6.14 2.47
N LEU A 443 21.14 7.04 2.08
CA LEU A 443 21.95 6.89 0.87
C LEU A 443 22.78 5.59 0.89
N GLY A 444 23.35 5.25 2.05
CA GLY A 444 24.21 4.09 2.26
C GLY A 444 23.48 2.76 2.13
N GLU A 445 22.27 2.65 2.66
CA GLU A 445 21.47 1.41 2.59
C GLU A 445 20.64 1.33 1.30
N CYS A 446 20.03 2.44 0.87
CA CYS A 446 19.12 2.42 -0.27
C CYS A 446 19.83 2.17 -1.60
N LYS A 447 21.12 2.53 -1.72
CA LYS A 447 21.94 2.15 -2.89
C LYS A 447 22.15 0.62 -3.01
N LYS A 448 22.01 -0.14 -1.91
CA LYS A 448 22.11 -1.61 -1.92
C LYS A 448 20.85 -2.26 -2.51
N ILE A 449 19.75 -1.49 -2.65
CA ILE A 449 18.50 -1.96 -3.23
C ILE A 449 18.56 -1.71 -4.74
N LYS A 450 18.68 -2.80 -5.51
CA LYS A 450 18.90 -2.82 -6.97
C LYS A 450 17.99 -1.86 -7.75
N TYR A 451 16.72 -1.77 -7.36
CA TYR A 451 15.69 -1.02 -8.08
C TYR A 451 15.66 0.47 -7.73
N VAL A 452 15.96 0.81 -6.47
CA VAL A 452 16.00 2.21 -6.00
C VAL A 452 17.14 2.98 -6.67
N PHE A 453 18.31 2.35 -6.84
CA PHE A 453 19.48 3.02 -7.42
C PHE A 453 19.41 3.20 -8.95
N ARG A 454 18.68 2.34 -9.67
CA ARG A 454 18.50 2.47 -11.14
C ARG A 454 17.47 3.52 -11.53
N ALA A 455 16.58 3.91 -10.62
CA ALA A 455 15.49 4.85 -10.88
C ALA A 455 15.88 6.32 -10.60
N ALA A 456 17.04 6.77 -11.07
CA ALA A 456 17.39 8.19 -11.03
C ALA A 456 16.49 8.96 -12.02
N ARG A 457 15.43 9.59 -11.51
CA ARG A 457 14.50 10.39 -12.32
C ARG A 457 15.15 11.74 -12.66
N LYS A 458 15.16 12.09 -13.94
CA LYS A 458 15.48 13.42 -14.44
C LYS A 458 14.16 14.05 -14.93
N TYR A 459 13.78 15.21 -14.40
CA TYR A 459 12.54 15.88 -14.77
C TYR A 459 12.70 16.61 -16.10
N VAL A 460 11.68 16.53 -16.96
CA VAL A 460 11.66 17.25 -18.23
C VAL A 460 11.05 18.64 -18.01
N ASP A 461 11.90 19.65 -18.01
CA ASP A 461 11.57 21.08 -17.88
C ASP A 461 12.01 21.89 -19.11
N SER A 462 12.35 21.21 -20.22
CA SER A 462 12.77 21.89 -21.46
C SER A 462 11.62 22.76 -22.00
N PRO A 463 11.89 24.02 -22.36
CA PRO A 463 10.85 24.94 -22.84
C PRO A 463 10.36 24.60 -24.25
N ASP A 464 11.17 23.90 -25.04
CA ASP A 464 10.92 23.60 -26.44
C ASP A 464 11.62 22.30 -26.89
N ARG A 465 11.27 21.83 -28.10
CA ARG A 465 11.84 20.63 -28.73
C ARG A 465 13.37 20.70 -28.88
N LYS A 466 13.92 21.86 -29.24
CA LYS A 466 15.36 22.02 -29.51
C LYS A 466 16.18 21.87 -28.22
N SER A 467 15.75 22.53 -27.16
CA SER A 467 16.28 22.43 -25.80
C SER A 467 16.14 21.01 -25.25
N PHE A 468 15.03 20.32 -25.56
CA PHE A 468 14.82 18.93 -25.17
C PHE A 468 15.85 17.99 -25.79
N LEU A 469 16.04 18.06 -27.12
CA LEU A 469 17.01 17.23 -27.83
C LEU A 469 18.45 17.56 -27.42
N ALA A 470 18.79 18.85 -27.28
CA ALA A 470 20.11 19.27 -26.81
C ALA A 470 20.45 18.74 -25.40
N GLY A 471 19.42 18.58 -24.55
CA GLY A 471 19.58 18.06 -23.19
C GLY A 471 20.18 16.64 -23.11
N PHE A 472 20.13 15.85 -24.19
CA PHE A 472 20.72 14.51 -24.22
C PHE A 472 22.21 14.48 -24.56
N GLY A 473 22.80 15.61 -25.00
CA GLY A 473 24.23 15.70 -25.32
C GLY A 473 25.16 15.55 -24.10
N PRO A 474 26.48 15.42 -24.31
CA PRO A 474 27.45 15.33 -23.22
C PRO A 474 27.38 16.50 -22.24
N GLY A 475 27.34 16.22 -20.93
CA GLY A 475 27.12 17.21 -19.87
C GLY A 475 25.68 17.73 -19.79
N GLY A 476 24.79 17.27 -20.67
CA GLY A 476 23.39 17.66 -20.73
C GLY A 476 22.53 17.04 -19.64
N LYS A 477 21.43 17.71 -19.29
CA LYS A 477 20.53 17.29 -18.20
C LYS A 477 19.97 15.87 -18.39
N TYR A 478 19.79 15.40 -19.61
CA TYR A 478 19.24 14.08 -19.96
C TYR A 478 20.30 13.08 -20.40
N GLU A 479 21.60 13.42 -20.31
CA GLU A 479 22.69 12.52 -20.66
C GLU A 479 22.54 11.16 -19.95
N GLY A 480 22.73 10.07 -20.70
CA GLY A 480 22.65 8.70 -20.19
C GLY A 480 21.23 8.15 -19.99
N ALA A 481 20.18 8.89 -20.38
CA ALA A 481 18.82 8.39 -20.32
C ALA A 481 18.63 7.13 -21.19
N VAL A 482 17.97 6.12 -20.60
CA VAL A 482 17.71 4.82 -21.24
C VAL A 482 16.23 4.62 -21.57
N GLY A 483 15.34 5.35 -20.90
CA GLY A 483 13.91 5.35 -21.22
C GLY A 483 13.26 6.67 -20.84
N ILE A 484 12.12 6.94 -21.47
CA ILE A 484 11.35 8.17 -21.35
C ILE A 484 9.96 7.81 -20.84
N TYR A 485 9.50 8.50 -19.81
CA TYR A 485 8.09 8.57 -19.45
C TYR A 485 7.51 9.85 -20.03
N ARG A 486 6.35 9.79 -20.67
CA ARG A 486 5.69 10.97 -21.26
C ARG A 486 4.17 10.96 -21.09
N GLU A 487 3.59 12.15 -21.08
CA GLU A 487 2.14 12.40 -21.02
C GLU A 487 1.67 13.19 -22.25
N ASN A 488 0.37 13.18 -22.57
CA ASN A 488 -0.16 13.88 -23.74
C ASN A 488 0.11 15.39 -23.72
N GLU A 489 0.02 16.02 -22.56
CA GLU A 489 0.32 17.45 -22.38
C GLU A 489 1.77 17.81 -22.71
N SER A 490 2.71 16.85 -22.62
CA SER A 490 4.10 17.11 -22.99
C SER A 490 4.24 17.54 -24.45
N ALA A 491 3.32 17.11 -25.32
CA ALA A 491 3.30 17.51 -26.72
C ALA A 491 3.08 19.02 -26.92
N ALA A 492 2.40 19.70 -26.00
CA ALA A 492 2.21 21.16 -26.08
C ALA A 492 3.54 21.93 -25.93
N LYS A 493 4.54 21.34 -25.25
CA LYS A 493 5.85 21.98 -25.02
C LYS A 493 6.91 21.55 -26.03
N ILE A 494 7.08 20.24 -26.23
CA ILE A 494 8.16 19.67 -27.04
C ILE A 494 7.70 19.15 -28.41
N GLY A 495 6.42 19.35 -28.74
CA GLY A 495 5.79 18.80 -29.93
C GLY A 495 5.46 17.31 -29.79
N ARG A 496 4.79 16.78 -30.81
CA ARG A 496 4.53 15.33 -30.92
C ARG A 496 5.84 14.55 -30.97
N PHE A 497 5.81 13.29 -30.55
CA PHE A 497 6.92 12.35 -30.77
C PHE A 497 6.82 11.82 -32.21
N ASP A 498 6.93 12.74 -33.15
CA ASP A 498 6.99 12.45 -34.58
C ASP A 498 8.35 11.85 -34.96
N LYS A 499 8.49 11.48 -36.24
CA LYS A 499 9.72 10.92 -36.78
C LYS A 499 10.95 11.79 -36.52
N GLU A 500 10.83 13.12 -36.63
CA GLU A 500 11.94 14.04 -36.42
C GLU A 500 12.45 13.98 -34.97
N LEU A 501 11.54 14.08 -34.00
CA LEU A 501 11.89 14.01 -32.59
C LEU A 501 12.51 12.64 -32.26
N ILE A 502 11.88 11.55 -32.72
CA ILE A 502 12.35 10.18 -32.48
C ILE A 502 13.74 9.97 -33.10
N ASP A 503 14.01 10.51 -34.29
CA ASP A 503 15.31 10.41 -34.94
C ASP A 503 16.40 11.19 -34.22
N GLY A 504 16.03 12.27 -33.52
CA GLY A 504 16.92 13.08 -32.70
C GLY A 504 17.28 12.48 -31.34
N LEU A 505 16.59 11.42 -30.89
CA LEU A 505 16.90 10.76 -29.61
C LEU A 505 18.24 10.01 -29.67
N PRO A 506 19.03 10.00 -28.59
CA PRO A 506 20.29 9.26 -28.56
C PRO A 506 20.05 7.75 -28.58
N SER A 507 21.02 6.99 -29.08
CA SER A 507 20.95 5.52 -29.17
C SER A 507 20.81 4.81 -27.82
N SER A 508 21.08 5.49 -26.71
CA SER A 508 20.87 4.99 -25.35
C SER A 508 19.39 4.84 -24.99
N VAL A 509 18.50 5.65 -25.58
CA VAL A 509 17.06 5.56 -25.33
C VAL A 509 16.51 4.32 -26.05
N LYS A 510 15.86 3.44 -25.29
CA LYS A 510 15.33 2.15 -25.76
C LYS A 510 13.85 1.95 -25.43
N TRP A 511 13.26 2.80 -24.59
CA TRP A 511 11.87 2.66 -24.16
C TRP A 511 11.17 4.02 -24.05
N ILE A 512 9.95 4.11 -24.55
CA ILE A 512 9.02 5.21 -24.32
C ILE A 512 7.77 4.64 -23.63
N ALA A 513 7.55 5.04 -22.39
CA ALA A 513 6.34 4.77 -21.63
C ALA A 513 5.36 5.93 -21.81
N HIS A 514 4.34 5.70 -22.63
CA HIS A 514 3.27 6.63 -22.93
C HIS A 514 2.14 6.52 -21.90
N ASN A 515 1.93 7.59 -21.14
CA ASN A 515 0.76 7.76 -20.29
C ASN A 515 -0.44 8.18 -21.16
N GLY A 516 -1.40 7.26 -21.34
CA GLY A 516 -2.52 7.38 -22.28
C GLY A 516 -2.87 6.04 -22.94
N ALA A 517 -4.14 5.84 -23.32
CA ALA A 517 -4.55 4.65 -24.06
C ALA A 517 -4.27 4.80 -25.56
N GLY A 518 -4.74 5.90 -26.17
CA GLY A 518 -4.38 6.29 -27.53
C GLY A 518 -2.98 6.90 -27.57
N TYR A 519 -2.18 6.48 -28.55
CA TYR A 519 -0.77 6.85 -28.72
C TYR A 519 -0.49 7.47 -30.10
N ASP A 520 -1.52 8.02 -30.75
CA ASP A 520 -1.43 8.76 -32.02
C ASP A 520 -0.45 9.95 -32.02
N PRO A 521 -0.09 10.60 -30.88
CA PRO A 521 0.97 11.61 -30.87
C PRO A 521 2.39 11.03 -30.99
N VAL A 522 2.56 9.71 -31.07
CA VAL A 522 3.84 9.01 -31.15
C VAL A 522 3.92 8.22 -32.46
N ASP A 523 4.92 8.50 -33.28
CA ASP A 523 5.20 7.71 -34.49
C ASP A 523 5.81 6.36 -34.11
N VAL A 524 4.94 5.36 -33.93
CA VAL A 524 5.32 4.00 -33.58
C VAL A 524 6.22 3.35 -34.62
N HIS A 525 6.11 3.70 -35.90
CA HIS A 525 6.94 3.15 -36.96
C HIS A 525 8.37 3.71 -36.90
N ALA A 526 8.52 5.00 -36.60
CA ALA A 526 9.82 5.60 -36.32
C ALA A 526 10.47 4.96 -35.07
N CYS A 527 9.70 4.72 -34.01
CA CYS A 527 10.15 3.99 -32.83
C CYS A 527 10.69 2.59 -33.19
N ILE A 528 9.93 1.81 -33.96
CA ILE A 528 10.34 0.48 -34.44
C ILE A 528 11.63 0.55 -35.26
N ALA A 529 11.75 1.53 -36.17
CA ALA A 529 12.94 1.69 -37.01
C ALA A 529 14.20 2.03 -36.21
N ARG A 530 14.07 2.71 -35.06
CA ARG A 530 15.18 3.05 -34.16
C ARG A 530 15.44 2.00 -33.07
N GLY A 531 14.62 0.94 -33.00
CA GLY A 531 14.70 -0.05 -31.93
C GLY A 531 14.32 0.51 -30.56
N ILE A 532 13.37 1.45 -30.53
CA ILE A 532 12.79 2.03 -29.33
C ILE A 532 11.42 1.38 -29.13
N TYR A 533 11.22 0.71 -28.00
CA TYR A 533 9.94 0.11 -27.64
C TYR A 533 8.95 1.20 -27.16
N LEU A 534 7.67 1.05 -27.51
CA LEU A 534 6.58 1.91 -27.05
C LEU A 534 5.56 1.11 -26.25
N SER A 535 5.23 1.58 -25.05
CA SER A 535 4.13 1.05 -24.24
C SER A 535 3.09 2.11 -23.95
N ASN A 536 1.82 1.72 -23.85
CA ASN A 536 0.70 2.59 -23.47
C ASN A 536 0.05 2.10 -22.14
N THR A 537 -1.16 2.60 -21.83
CA THR A 537 -1.87 2.30 -20.57
C THR A 537 -3.26 1.66 -20.80
N PRO A 538 -3.35 0.50 -21.47
CA PRO A 538 -4.64 -0.13 -21.77
C PRO A 538 -5.34 -0.52 -20.47
N GLY A 539 -6.68 -0.45 -20.40
CA GLY A 539 -7.45 -0.81 -19.20
C GLY A 539 -7.41 0.22 -18.08
N ALA A 540 -6.43 1.13 -18.05
CA ALA A 540 -6.36 2.18 -17.02
C ALA A 540 -7.44 3.25 -17.20
N VAL A 541 -7.85 3.50 -18.45
CA VAL A 541 -8.76 4.58 -18.86
C VAL A 541 -10.22 4.15 -18.98
N ASP A 542 -10.48 2.84 -18.98
CA ASP A 542 -11.73 2.25 -19.47
C ASP A 542 -12.94 2.79 -18.70
N ASP A 543 -12.87 2.80 -17.37
CA ASP A 543 -13.97 3.20 -16.50
C ASP A 543 -14.30 4.69 -16.59
N ALA A 544 -13.29 5.56 -16.54
CA ALA A 544 -13.51 7.01 -16.60
C ALA A 544 -13.99 7.47 -17.99
N THR A 545 -13.43 6.91 -19.05
CA THR A 545 -13.84 7.25 -20.42
C THR A 545 -15.27 6.75 -20.68
N ALA A 546 -15.60 5.54 -20.21
CA ALA A 546 -16.96 5.00 -20.30
C ALA A 546 -17.97 5.81 -19.47
N THR A 547 -17.57 6.30 -18.29
CA THR A 547 -18.39 7.19 -17.46
C THR A 547 -18.65 8.53 -18.16
N THR A 548 -17.64 9.07 -18.84
CA THR A 548 -17.79 10.28 -19.65
C THR A 548 -18.73 10.05 -20.83
N ALA A 549 -18.61 8.91 -21.52
CA ALA A 549 -19.54 8.52 -22.59
C ALA A 549 -20.98 8.37 -22.07
N LEU A 550 -21.16 7.83 -20.85
CA LEU A 550 -22.47 7.76 -20.20
C LEU A 550 -23.05 9.13 -19.85
N TYR A 551 -22.22 10.04 -19.32
CA TYR A 551 -22.64 11.43 -19.11
C TYR A 551 -23.08 12.07 -20.43
N LEU A 552 -22.28 11.93 -21.49
CA LEU A 552 -22.59 12.49 -22.81
C LEU A 552 -23.87 11.87 -23.38
N LEU A 553 -24.08 10.56 -23.25
CA LEU A 553 -25.32 9.88 -23.64
C LEU A 553 -26.55 10.51 -22.96
N ILE A 554 -26.52 10.61 -21.63
CA ILE A 554 -27.66 11.14 -20.85
C ILE A 554 -27.86 12.63 -21.14
N SER A 555 -26.79 13.42 -21.04
CA SER A 555 -26.84 14.87 -21.20
C SER A 555 -27.27 15.28 -22.61
N THR A 556 -26.86 14.54 -23.63
CA THR A 556 -27.23 14.84 -25.03
C THR A 556 -28.69 14.49 -25.32
N LEU A 557 -29.18 13.31 -24.90
CA LEU A 557 -30.59 12.93 -25.08
C LEU A 557 -31.56 13.83 -24.29
N ARG A 558 -31.13 14.28 -23.11
CA ARG A 558 -31.93 15.11 -22.19
C ARG A 558 -31.65 16.60 -22.30
N GLN A 559 -30.69 17.00 -23.14
CA GLN A 559 -30.16 18.36 -23.29
C GLN A 559 -29.87 19.04 -21.94
N TYR A 560 -29.27 18.31 -20.99
CA TYR A 560 -28.95 18.87 -19.67
C TYR A 560 -27.91 19.99 -19.74
N SER A 561 -27.00 19.94 -20.71
CA SER A 561 -26.07 21.05 -20.98
C SER A 561 -26.80 22.38 -21.25
N VAL A 562 -27.94 22.35 -21.97
CA VAL A 562 -28.80 23.53 -22.18
C VAL A 562 -29.44 23.98 -20.88
N ALA A 563 -30.00 23.04 -20.11
CA ALA A 563 -30.66 23.34 -18.85
C ALA A 563 -29.69 23.98 -17.84
N GLU A 564 -28.43 23.50 -17.79
CA GLU A 564 -27.38 24.09 -16.96
C GLU A 564 -27.02 25.52 -17.38
N ARG A 565 -26.87 25.78 -18.69
CA ARG A 565 -26.60 27.14 -19.20
C ARG A 565 -27.74 28.10 -18.88
N SER A 566 -28.98 27.68 -19.15
CA SER A 566 -30.20 28.44 -18.82
C SER A 566 -30.26 28.82 -17.35
N LEU A 567 -29.98 27.87 -16.44
CA LEU A 567 -29.94 28.16 -15.00
C LEU A 567 -28.84 29.16 -14.62
N ARG A 568 -27.65 29.07 -15.24
CA ARG A 568 -26.53 30.00 -15.00
C ARG A 568 -26.80 31.41 -15.53
N GLU A 569 -27.65 31.53 -16.54
CA GLU A 569 -28.18 32.80 -17.05
C GLU A 569 -29.35 33.34 -16.20
N LEU A 570 -29.64 32.70 -15.06
CA LEU A 570 -30.76 33.01 -14.16
C LEU A 570 -32.14 32.81 -14.82
N GLU A 571 -32.20 32.01 -15.89
CA GLU A 571 -33.44 31.50 -16.46
C GLU A 571 -33.84 30.17 -15.80
N TRP A 572 -35.02 29.64 -16.13
CA TRP A 572 -35.53 28.37 -15.59
C TRP A 572 -35.53 27.26 -16.64
N LYS A 573 -36.69 26.68 -16.96
CA LYS A 573 -36.83 25.63 -17.98
C LYS A 573 -36.66 26.24 -19.38
N PRO A 574 -35.69 25.77 -20.19
CA PRO A 574 -35.57 26.20 -21.59
C PRO A 574 -36.87 25.94 -22.36
N LYS A 575 -37.34 26.91 -23.14
CA LYS A 575 -38.62 26.80 -23.86
C LYS A 575 -38.59 25.64 -24.87
N GLY A 576 -39.62 24.79 -24.82
CA GLY A 576 -39.80 23.68 -25.77
C GLY A 576 -38.84 22.49 -25.60
N ILE A 577 -38.01 22.46 -24.56
CA ILE A 577 -37.06 21.36 -24.34
C ILE A 577 -37.75 20.00 -24.22
N ASN A 578 -38.93 19.96 -23.59
CA ASN A 578 -39.75 18.75 -23.43
C ASN A 578 -40.29 18.18 -24.76
N GLN A 579 -40.22 18.94 -25.86
CA GLN A 579 -40.61 18.48 -27.20
C GLN A 579 -39.42 17.95 -28.00
N LYS A 580 -38.19 18.11 -27.50
CA LYS A 580 -36.94 17.81 -28.21
C LYS A 580 -36.02 16.81 -27.50
N THR A 581 -36.38 16.40 -26.27
CA THR A 581 -35.58 15.50 -25.44
C THR A 581 -36.26 14.15 -25.25
N HIS A 582 -35.46 13.10 -25.08
CA HIS A 582 -35.96 11.74 -24.94
C HIS A 582 -35.32 11.04 -23.74
N ASP A 583 -36.06 10.09 -23.14
CA ASP A 583 -35.45 9.13 -22.23
C ASP A 583 -34.55 8.15 -22.99
N VAL A 584 -33.58 7.58 -22.26
CA VAL A 584 -32.74 6.47 -22.74
C VAL A 584 -33.54 5.18 -22.91
N THR A 585 -34.66 5.04 -22.20
CA THR A 585 -35.52 3.85 -22.25
C THR A 585 -36.00 3.54 -23.67
N ASP A 586 -35.97 2.25 -24.01
CA ASP A 586 -36.38 1.69 -25.31
C ASP A 586 -35.58 2.20 -26.52
N LYS A 587 -34.44 2.88 -26.29
CA LYS A 587 -33.51 3.30 -27.34
C LYS A 587 -32.50 2.21 -27.65
N THR A 588 -32.01 2.20 -28.88
CA THR A 588 -30.93 1.34 -29.35
C THR A 588 -29.61 2.09 -29.36
N LEU A 589 -28.66 1.64 -28.54
CA LEU A 589 -27.29 2.12 -28.49
C LEU A 589 -26.41 1.25 -29.40
N ALA A 590 -25.86 1.86 -30.46
CA ALA A 590 -24.86 1.24 -31.32
C ALA A 590 -23.45 1.68 -30.91
N ILE A 591 -22.59 0.69 -30.60
CA ILE A 591 -21.20 0.91 -30.21
C ILE A 591 -20.29 0.57 -31.40
N LEU A 592 -19.56 1.56 -31.91
CA LEU A 592 -18.53 1.37 -32.92
C LEU A 592 -17.19 1.14 -32.24
N GLY A 593 -16.76 -0.13 -32.19
CA GLY A 593 -15.54 -0.58 -31.52
C GLY A 593 -15.79 -1.08 -30.09
N LEU A 594 -15.95 -2.40 -29.92
CA LEU A 594 -16.15 -3.04 -28.62
C LEU A 594 -14.81 -3.48 -28.00
N GLY A 595 -13.92 -2.50 -27.78
CA GLY A 595 -12.69 -2.67 -26.99
C GLY A 595 -12.92 -2.46 -25.49
N GLY A 596 -11.86 -2.30 -24.68
CA GLY A 596 -11.99 -2.13 -23.22
C GLY A 596 -12.97 -1.02 -22.79
N ILE A 597 -12.82 0.19 -23.36
CA ILE A 597 -13.75 1.31 -23.12
C ILE A 597 -15.16 0.99 -23.63
N GLY A 598 -15.29 0.45 -24.85
CA GLY A 598 -16.59 0.16 -25.45
C GLY A 598 -17.38 -0.91 -24.67
N THR A 599 -16.70 -1.97 -24.23
CA THR A 599 -17.29 -3.00 -23.35
C THR A 599 -17.69 -2.40 -22.02
N ARG A 600 -16.82 -1.61 -21.38
CA ARG A 600 -17.15 -0.99 -20.10
C ARG A 600 -18.34 -0.01 -20.21
N PHE A 601 -18.42 0.73 -21.32
CA PHE A 601 -19.57 1.59 -21.59
C PHE A 601 -20.84 0.78 -21.82
N ALA A 602 -20.76 -0.34 -22.54
CA ALA A 602 -21.89 -1.26 -22.70
C ALA A 602 -22.40 -1.77 -21.34
N ASP A 603 -21.51 -2.16 -20.42
CA ASP A 603 -21.89 -2.61 -19.07
C ASP A 603 -22.61 -1.51 -18.29
N LEU A 604 -22.11 -0.27 -18.35
CA LEU A 604 -22.73 0.87 -17.67
C LEU A 604 -24.10 1.23 -18.28
N ALA A 605 -24.20 1.21 -19.61
CA ALA A 605 -25.43 1.50 -20.33
C ALA A 605 -26.50 0.41 -20.17
N HIS A 606 -26.10 -0.84 -19.92
CA HIS A 606 -27.03 -1.97 -19.74
C HIS A 606 -27.90 -1.85 -18.49
N ALA A 607 -27.52 -1.00 -17.52
CA ALA A 607 -28.36 -0.67 -16.38
C ALA A 607 -29.66 0.07 -16.80
N PHE A 608 -29.68 0.68 -17.98
CA PHE A 608 -30.88 1.25 -18.58
C PHE A 608 -31.57 0.21 -19.48
N PRO A 609 -32.90 0.26 -19.63
CA PRO A 609 -33.65 -0.60 -20.55
C PRO A 609 -33.39 -0.18 -22.02
N MET A 610 -32.15 -0.33 -22.47
CA MET A 610 -31.67 -0.05 -23.82
C MET A 610 -31.29 -1.36 -24.51
N ARG A 611 -31.51 -1.41 -25.83
CA ARG A 611 -30.91 -2.45 -26.67
C ARG A 611 -29.49 -2.03 -27.02
N ILE A 612 -28.50 -2.90 -26.81
CA ILE A 612 -27.10 -2.62 -27.11
C ILE A 612 -26.65 -3.48 -28.28
N ILE A 613 -26.22 -2.82 -29.35
CA ILE A 613 -25.69 -3.45 -30.57
C ILE A 613 -24.28 -2.91 -30.83
N TYR A 614 -23.44 -3.67 -31.53
CA TYR A 614 -22.08 -3.22 -31.81
C TYR A 614 -21.52 -3.74 -33.13
N HIS A 615 -20.57 -2.97 -33.65
CA HIS A 615 -19.75 -3.35 -34.79
C HIS A 615 -18.28 -3.23 -34.43
N SER A 616 -17.48 -4.17 -34.92
CA SER A 616 -16.02 -4.20 -34.83
C SER A 616 -15.50 -5.01 -36.02
N ARG A 617 -14.23 -4.84 -36.39
CA ARG A 617 -13.62 -5.57 -37.53
C ARG A 617 -13.84 -7.09 -37.45
N HIS A 618 -13.86 -7.63 -36.23
CA HIS A 618 -14.23 -9.00 -35.93
C HIS A 618 -15.14 -9.00 -34.70
N LYS A 619 -16.01 -10.01 -34.60
CA LYS A 619 -16.81 -10.27 -33.39
C LYS A 619 -15.88 -10.38 -32.18
N SER A 620 -16.19 -9.63 -31.12
CA SER A 620 -15.41 -9.72 -29.89
C SER A 620 -15.70 -11.06 -29.21
N PRO A 621 -14.68 -11.88 -28.89
CA PRO A 621 -14.89 -13.18 -28.26
C PRO A 621 -15.46 -13.05 -26.84
N ASP A 622 -15.15 -11.94 -26.17
CA ASP A 622 -15.53 -11.66 -24.79
C ASP A 622 -16.66 -10.60 -24.71
N ALA A 623 -17.44 -10.45 -25.78
CA ALA A 623 -18.59 -9.54 -25.77
C ALA A 623 -19.63 -9.99 -24.73
N PRO A 624 -20.18 -9.08 -23.92
CA PRO A 624 -21.31 -9.41 -23.04
C PRO A 624 -22.49 -9.99 -23.82
N ASN A 625 -23.23 -10.94 -23.24
CA ASN A 625 -24.32 -11.64 -23.93
C ASN A 625 -25.48 -10.72 -24.36
N PHE A 626 -25.63 -9.55 -23.73
CA PHE A 626 -26.62 -8.54 -24.08
C PHE A 626 -26.17 -7.61 -25.22
N CYS A 627 -24.93 -7.75 -25.72
CA CYS A 627 -24.41 -6.99 -26.85
C CYS A 627 -24.56 -7.80 -28.15
N GLU A 628 -25.40 -7.32 -29.06
CA GLU A 628 -25.64 -7.97 -30.35
C GLU A 628 -24.59 -7.53 -31.38
N TYR A 629 -23.89 -8.48 -32.02
CA TYR A 629 -22.88 -8.20 -33.03
C TYR A 629 -23.49 -8.04 -34.42
N PHE A 630 -23.09 -6.98 -35.12
CA PHE A 630 -23.39 -6.75 -36.53
C PHE A 630 -22.13 -6.82 -37.38
N GLU A 631 -22.11 -7.71 -38.36
CA GLU A 631 -21.04 -7.80 -39.35
C GLU A 631 -21.10 -6.63 -40.34
N ASN A 632 -22.30 -6.27 -40.80
CA ASN A 632 -22.53 -5.10 -41.63
C ASN A 632 -22.83 -3.87 -40.77
N VAL A 633 -21.94 -2.88 -40.83
CA VAL A 633 -22.08 -1.63 -40.07
C VAL A 633 -23.30 -0.81 -40.50
N GLU A 634 -23.70 -0.83 -41.77
CA GLU A 634 -24.85 -0.05 -42.26
C GLU A 634 -26.18 -0.61 -41.73
N GLU A 635 -26.28 -1.94 -41.60
CA GLU A 635 -27.43 -2.61 -40.96
C GLU A 635 -27.53 -2.30 -39.47
N MET A 636 -26.39 -2.13 -38.80
CA MET A 636 -26.33 -1.67 -37.41
C MET A 636 -26.79 -0.21 -37.31
N LEU A 637 -26.25 0.67 -38.15
CA LEU A 637 -26.54 2.11 -38.12
C LEU A 637 -28.03 2.39 -38.38
N ALA A 638 -28.66 1.66 -39.30
CA ALA A 638 -30.09 1.77 -39.59
C ALA A 638 -31.00 1.49 -38.37
N GLN A 639 -30.49 0.80 -37.35
CA GLN A 639 -31.21 0.49 -36.11
C GLN A 639 -30.86 1.43 -34.95
N ALA A 640 -29.80 2.24 -35.08
CA ALA A 640 -29.24 3.02 -34.00
C ALA A 640 -30.05 4.31 -33.74
N ASP A 641 -30.45 4.51 -32.48
CA ASP A 641 -30.93 5.82 -31.99
C ASP A 641 -29.74 6.63 -31.42
N VAL A 642 -28.70 5.95 -30.97
CA VAL A 642 -27.43 6.53 -30.51
C VAL A 642 -26.28 5.77 -31.16
N LEU A 643 -25.32 6.49 -31.73
CA LEU A 643 -24.02 5.94 -32.13
C LEU A 643 -22.93 6.43 -31.16
N SER A 644 -22.21 5.52 -30.51
CA SER A 644 -21.06 5.84 -29.67
C SER A 644 -19.76 5.32 -30.28
N VAL A 645 -18.76 6.19 -30.44
CA VAL A 645 -17.51 5.92 -31.16
C VAL A 645 -16.35 5.62 -30.19
N HIS A 646 -15.75 4.44 -30.31
CA HIS A 646 -14.66 3.95 -29.45
C HIS A 646 -13.51 3.29 -30.23
N VAL A 647 -13.30 3.68 -31.50
CA VAL A 647 -12.22 3.17 -32.35
C VAL A 647 -10.94 3.99 -32.22
N PRO A 648 -9.74 3.39 -32.35
CA PRO A 648 -8.50 4.14 -32.36
C PRO A 648 -8.37 4.99 -33.64
N LEU A 649 -7.76 6.17 -33.52
CA LEU A 649 -7.39 6.99 -34.68
C LEU A 649 -6.15 6.41 -35.37
N ARG A 650 -6.30 6.16 -36.66
CA ARG A 650 -5.31 5.63 -37.60
C ARG A 650 -5.58 6.24 -38.96
N GLN A 651 -4.65 6.09 -39.89
CA GLN A 651 -4.85 6.54 -41.27
C GLN A 651 -6.14 5.96 -41.87
N GLU A 652 -6.45 4.68 -41.61
CA GLU A 652 -7.68 4.04 -42.10
C GLU A 652 -8.97 4.45 -41.37
N THR A 653 -8.90 5.14 -40.22
CA THR A 653 -10.07 5.54 -39.43
C THR A 653 -10.32 7.05 -39.41
N VAL A 654 -9.50 7.85 -40.11
CA VAL A 654 -9.78 9.29 -40.30
C VAL A 654 -11.07 9.44 -41.10
N GLY A 655 -12.03 10.20 -40.57
CA GLY A 655 -13.33 10.42 -41.22
C GLY A 655 -14.14 9.15 -41.44
N LEU A 656 -13.88 8.09 -40.68
CA LEU A 656 -14.57 6.79 -40.78
C LEU A 656 -16.08 6.96 -40.64
N VAL A 657 -16.52 7.76 -39.66
CA VAL A 657 -17.93 8.13 -39.51
C VAL A 657 -18.18 9.36 -40.38
N GLY A 658 -18.28 9.12 -41.68
CA GLY A 658 -18.55 10.13 -42.71
C GLY A 658 -20.03 10.29 -43.05
N GLU A 659 -20.34 11.17 -44.01
CA GLU A 659 -21.71 11.47 -44.47
C GLU A 659 -22.56 10.22 -44.70
N LYS A 660 -22.03 9.22 -45.42
CA LYS A 660 -22.77 7.98 -45.72
C LYS A 660 -23.27 7.27 -44.46
N TRP A 661 -22.41 7.15 -43.44
CA TRP A 661 -22.74 6.44 -42.20
C TRP A 661 -23.63 7.28 -41.30
N ILE A 662 -23.39 8.60 -41.25
CA ILE A 662 -24.25 9.53 -40.52
C ILE A 662 -25.67 9.45 -41.07
N ARG A 663 -25.84 9.46 -42.39
CA ARG A 663 -27.16 9.36 -43.06
C ARG A 663 -27.82 7.99 -42.97
N ALA A 664 -27.06 6.96 -42.64
CA ALA A 664 -27.60 5.62 -42.39
C ALA A 664 -28.22 5.50 -40.99
N LEU A 665 -27.95 6.44 -40.07
CA LEU A 665 -28.61 6.49 -38.78
C LEU A 665 -30.11 6.81 -38.94
N LYS A 666 -30.89 6.48 -37.90
CA LYS A 666 -32.29 6.91 -37.84
C LYS A 666 -32.37 8.44 -37.85
N PRO A 667 -33.37 9.04 -38.53
CA PRO A 667 -33.66 10.46 -38.37
C PRO A 667 -33.89 10.82 -36.90
N GLY A 668 -33.20 11.83 -36.41
CA GLY A 668 -33.22 12.24 -34.99
C GLY A 668 -32.27 11.45 -34.09
N ALA A 669 -31.38 10.62 -34.64
CA ALA A 669 -30.33 9.97 -33.86
C ALA A 669 -29.33 10.99 -33.29
N ILE A 670 -28.55 10.54 -32.30
CA ILE A 670 -27.44 11.32 -31.74
C ILE A 670 -26.11 10.56 -31.88
N ILE A 671 -25.01 11.31 -31.89
CA ILE A 671 -23.65 10.75 -31.92
C ILE A 671 -22.90 11.15 -30.65
N ILE A 672 -22.24 10.18 -30.02
CA ILE A 672 -21.34 10.34 -28.88
C ILE A 672 -19.91 10.01 -29.31
N ASN A 673 -18.94 10.88 -29.00
CA ASN A 673 -17.52 10.63 -29.28
C ASN A 673 -16.64 10.93 -28.06
N THR A 674 -16.00 9.87 -27.56
CA THR A 674 -14.95 9.94 -26.53
C THR A 674 -13.66 9.25 -26.99
N ALA A 675 -13.49 9.07 -28.30
CA ALA A 675 -12.31 8.43 -28.88
C ALA A 675 -11.30 9.49 -29.36
N ARG A 676 -11.43 9.94 -30.61
CA ARG A 676 -10.69 11.04 -31.21
C ARG A 676 -11.60 11.79 -32.17
N GLY A 677 -11.51 13.12 -32.20
CA GLY A 677 -12.40 13.93 -33.03
C GLY A 677 -12.27 13.61 -34.53
N ALA A 678 -11.04 13.42 -35.02
CA ALA A 678 -10.77 13.12 -36.43
C ALA A 678 -11.32 11.77 -36.95
N VAL A 679 -11.89 10.93 -36.09
CA VAL A 679 -12.60 9.70 -36.53
C VAL A 679 -13.94 10.03 -37.20
N ILE A 680 -14.55 11.15 -36.83
CA ILE A 680 -15.79 11.65 -37.41
C ILE A 680 -15.43 12.72 -38.45
N ASP A 681 -16.08 12.68 -39.61
CA ASP A 681 -16.05 13.82 -40.54
C ASP A 681 -16.88 14.97 -39.93
N GLU A 682 -16.19 15.95 -39.35
CA GLU A 682 -16.82 17.07 -38.62
C GLU A 682 -17.78 17.87 -39.53
N GLU A 683 -17.44 18.06 -40.79
CA GLU A 683 -18.30 18.82 -41.72
C GLU A 683 -19.56 18.04 -42.09
N ALA A 684 -19.46 16.72 -42.27
CA ALA A 684 -20.65 15.87 -42.47
C ALA A 684 -21.55 15.84 -41.24
N MET A 685 -20.97 15.76 -40.05
CA MET A 685 -21.70 15.81 -38.78
C MET A 685 -22.41 17.16 -38.60
N ILE A 686 -21.76 18.28 -38.89
CA ILE A 686 -22.39 19.61 -38.78
C ILE A 686 -23.53 19.75 -39.79
N ARG A 687 -23.37 19.34 -41.06
CA ARG A 687 -24.47 19.38 -42.03
C ARG A 687 -25.69 18.59 -41.56
N ALA A 688 -25.48 17.43 -40.98
CA ALA A 688 -26.56 16.61 -40.44
C ALA A 688 -27.23 17.21 -39.19
N LEU A 689 -26.54 18.06 -38.43
CA LEU A 689 -27.15 18.87 -37.36
C LEU A 689 -27.98 20.03 -37.95
N GLU A 690 -27.48 20.68 -39.01
CA GLU A 690 -28.14 21.82 -39.65
C GLU A 690 -29.46 21.45 -40.32
N ASP A 691 -29.52 20.31 -41.00
CA ASP A 691 -30.74 19.82 -41.64
C ASP A 691 -31.64 18.98 -40.71
N GLY A 692 -31.23 18.78 -39.45
CA GLY A 692 -31.99 18.09 -38.42
C GLY A 692 -32.03 16.57 -38.54
N HIS A 693 -31.21 15.97 -39.41
CA HIS A 693 -31.06 14.52 -39.43
C HIS A 693 -30.46 13.97 -38.13
N LEU A 694 -29.48 14.67 -37.55
CA LEU A 694 -29.02 14.45 -36.18
C LEU A 694 -29.78 15.38 -35.23
N ALA A 695 -30.36 14.82 -34.17
CA ALA A 695 -31.05 15.61 -33.17
C ALA A 695 -30.08 16.40 -32.28
N ALA A 696 -28.88 15.85 -32.03
CA ALA A 696 -27.83 16.42 -31.19
C ALA A 696 -26.52 15.61 -31.30
N VAL A 697 -25.43 16.11 -30.73
CA VAL A 697 -24.17 15.37 -30.53
C VAL A 697 -23.58 15.62 -29.14
N GLY A 698 -22.89 14.62 -28.60
CA GLY A 698 -22.14 14.67 -27.36
C GLY A 698 -20.66 14.41 -27.62
N LEU A 699 -19.80 15.41 -27.48
CA LEU A 699 -18.40 15.34 -27.87
C LEU A 699 -17.49 15.65 -26.68
N ASP A 700 -16.52 14.76 -26.44
CA ASP A 700 -15.37 15.03 -25.57
C ASP A 700 -14.12 15.40 -26.38
N VAL A 701 -14.11 15.15 -27.70
CA VAL A 701 -12.92 15.23 -28.54
C VAL A 701 -13.22 15.91 -29.88
N PHE A 702 -12.24 16.62 -30.44
CA PHE A 702 -12.36 17.45 -31.64
C PHE A 702 -11.19 17.20 -32.61
N PRO A 703 -11.35 17.38 -33.94
CA PRO A 703 -10.27 17.12 -34.89
C PRO A 703 -9.03 18.00 -34.69
N ASN A 704 -9.22 19.26 -34.29
CA ASN A 704 -8.17 20.29 -34.22
C ASN A 704 -7.90 20.77 -32.78
N GLU A 705 -8.03 19.88 -31.79
CA GLU A 705 -7.81 20.22 -30.37
C GLU A 705 -6.51 21.02 -30.14
N PRO A 706 -6.55 22.09 -29.32
CA PRO A 706 -7.68 22.54 -28.50
C PRO A 706 -8.68 23.47 -29.22
N GLN A 707 -8.51 23.70 -30.52
CA GLN A 707 -9.44 24.54 -31.30
C GLN A 707 -10.71 23.74 -31.63
N VAL A 708 -11.86 24.35 -31.33
CA VAL A 708 -13.19 23.79 -31.62
C VAL A 708 -13.79 24.57 -32.80
N ASN A 709 -14.44 23.86 -33.73
CA ASN A 709 -15.17 24.51 -34.81
C ASN A 709 -16.27 25.42 -34.24
N PRO A 710 -16.26 26.74 -34.50
CA PRO A 710 -17.19 27.69 -33.86
C PRO A 710 -18.66 27.35 -34.10
N ARG A 711 -19.01 26.74 -35.25
CA ARG A 711 -20.40 26.31 -35.56
C ARG A 711 -20.93 25.34 -34.51
N LEU A 712 -20.08 24.49 -33.93
CA LEU A 712 -20.49 23.57 -32.87
C LEU A 712 -20.94 24.30 -31.60
N LEU A 713 -20.35 25.47 -31.30
CA LEU A 713 -20.70 26.28 -30.13
C LEU A 713 -22.04 27.00 -30.30
N GLU A 714 -22.51 27.17 -31.53
CA GLU A 714 -23.77 27.83 -31.86
C GLU A 714 -24.98 26.90 -31.72
N PHE A 715 -24.79 25.57 -31.78
CA PHE A 715 -25.88 24.61 -31.60
C PHE A 715 -26.21 24.46 -30.11
N PRO A 716 -27.35 24.94 -29.60
CA PRO A 716 -27.68 24.78 -28.19
C PRO A 716 -27.80 23.30 -27.78
N GLN A 717 -28.29 22.44 -28.67
CA GLN A 717 -28.58 21.04 -28.36
C GLN A 717 -27.33 20.15 -28.20
N VAL A 718 -26.12 20.63 -28.53
CA VAL A 718 -24.91 19.81 -28.41
C VAL A 718 -24.33 19.87 -26.99
N THR A 719 -23.78 18.76 -26.55
CA THR A 719 -23.05 18.67 -25.27
C THR A 719 -21.57 18.54 -25.57
N LEU A 720 -20.76 19.48 -25.08
CA LEU A 720 -19.34 19.57 -25.40
C LEU A 720 -18.52 19.54 -24.11
N LEU A 721 -17.49 18.71 -24.09
CA LEU A 721 -16.49 18.61 -23.03
C LEU A 721 -15.09 18.80 -23.64
N PRO A 722 -14.16 19.47 -22.94
CA PRO A 722 -12.82 19.72 -23.45
C PRO A 722 -11.84 18.56 -23.15
N HIS A 723 -12.09 17.37 -23.68
CA HIS A 723 -11.25 16.17 -23.52
C HIS A 723 -11.04 15.75 -22.07
N MET A 724 -12.15 15.58 -21.35
CA MET A 724 -12.23 15.30 -19.92
C MET A 724 -12.25 13.80 -19.58
N GLY A 725 -12.27 12.90 -20.57
CA GLY A 725 -12.49 11.47 -20.38
C GLY A 725 -11.67 10.80 -19.27
N THR A 726 -10.43 11.21 -19.07
CA THR A 726 -9.53 10.67 -18.02
C THR A 726 -9.19 11.67 -16.92
N GLU A 727 -9.80 12.85 -16.91
CA GLU A 727 -9.46 13.96 -16.01
C GLU A 727 -10.07 13.79 -14.61
N ASN A 728 -9.60 12.76 -13.91
CA ASN A 728 -9.88 12.49 -12.51
C ASN A 728 -8.66 11.86 -11.81
N GLN A 729 -8.55 12.08 -10.50
CA GLN A 729 -7.38 11.66 -9.72
C GLN A 729 -7.14 10.14 -9.77
N ASP A 730 -8.20 9.34 -9.74
CA ASP A 730 -8.09 7.88 -9.70
C ASP A 730 -7.52 7.33 -11.01
N THR A 731 -8.00 7.84 -12.14
CA THR A 731 -7.59 7.40 -13.47
C THR A 731 -6.20 7.91 -13.81
N GLN A 732 -5.90 9.19 -13.54
CA GLN A 732 -4.57 9.74 -13.71
C GLN A 732 -3.54 8.92 -12.92
N ARG A 733 -3.82 8.59 -11.64
CA ARG A 733 -2.97 7.71 -10.83
C ARG A 733 -2.81 6.32 -11.45
N LYS A 734 -3.89 5.67 -11.90
CA LYS A 734 -3.82 4.34 -12.54
C LYS A 734 -2.93 4.37 -13.79
N MET A 735 -3.07 5.39 -14.62
CA MET A 735 -2.30 5.52 -15.86
C MET A 735 -0.82 5.81 -15.57
N GLU A 736 -0.52 6.76 -14.67
CA GLU A 736 0.85 7.06 -14.23
C GLU A 736 1.55 5.81 -13.68
N VAL A 737 0.91 5.11 -12.73
CA VAL A 737 1.45 3.90 -12.11
C VAL A 737 1.71 2.84 -13.18
N ARG A 738 0.80 2.65 -14.14
CA ARG A 738 0.97 1.64 -15.20
C ARG A 738 2.10 2.00 -16.17
N ALA A 739 2.19 3.25 -16.61
CA ALA A 739 3.26 3.69 -17.50
C ALA A 739 4.64 3.64 -16.81
N LEU A 740 4.72 4.11 -15.56
CA LEU A 740 5.94 4.01 -14.75
C LEU A 740 6.32 2.56 -14.44
N ALA A 741 5.34 1.68 -14.21
CA ALA A 741 5.60 0.25 -14.02
C ALA A 741 6.22 -0.38 -15.27
N ASN A 742 5.74 -0.02 -16.47
CA ASN A 742 6.35 -0.49 -17.72
C ASN A 742 7.81 -0.01 -17.87
N LEU A 743 8.07 1.27 -17.58
CA LEU A 743 9.43 1.80 -17.61
C LEU A 743 10.33 1.13 -16.56
N ARG A 744 9.83 0.93 -15.33
CA ARG A 744 10.52 0.18 -14.28
C ARG A 744 10.83 -1.24 -14.74
N ASP A 745 9.86 -1.97 -15.26
CA ASP A 745 10.02 -3.36 -15.69
C ASP A 745 11.07 -3.45 -16.81
N PHE A 746 11.08 -2.50 -17.74
CA PHE A 746 12.15 -2.37 -18.73
C PHE A 746 13.54 -2.16 -18.08
N LEU A 747 13.69 -1.23 -17.13
CA LEU A 747 14.98 -0.94 -16.47
C LEU A 747 15.48 -2.07 -15.56
N THR A 748 14.58 -2.94 -15.10
CA THR A 748 14.86 -3.91 -14.04
C THR A 748 14.92 -5.35 -14.54
N VAL A 749 14.04 -5.70 -15.48
CA VAL A 749 13.87 -7.04 -16.07
C VAL A 749 14.23 -7.05 -17.56
N GLY A 750 14.32 -5.89 -18.21
CA GLY A 750 14.72 -5.76 -19.62
C GLY A 750 13.55 -5.63 -20.60
N MET A 751 12.30 -5.77 -20.13
CA MET A 751 11.10 -5.64 -20.96
C MET A 751 9.88 -5.26 -20.11
N GLY A 752 9.06 -4.33 -20.59
CA GLY A 752 7.73 -4.01 -20.03
C GLY A 752 6.61 -4.85 -20.67
N LYS A 753 5.42 -4.82 -20.07
CA LYS A 753 4.30 -5.73 -20.44
C LYS A 753 3.37 -5.15 -21.50
N ASP A 754 3.11 -3.85 -21.45
CA ASP A 754 2.06 -3.19 -22.22
C ASP A 754 2.57 -2.61 -23.55
N LEU A 755 3.33 -3.40 -24.31
CA LEU A 755 3.77 -3.01 -25.65
C LEU A 755 2.57 -2.75 -26.56
N VAL A 756 2.64 -1.66 -27.33
CA VAL A 756 1.60 -1.34 -28.32
C VAL A 756 1.50 -2.43 -29.39
N PRO A 757 0.30 -2.68 -29.97
CA PRO A 757 0.04 -3.82 -30.85
C PRO A 757 0.99 -3.98 -32.03
N GLU A 758 1.56 -2.90 -32.56
CA GLU A 758 2.48 -2.89 -33.71
C GLU A 758 3.77 -3.68 -33.43
N PHE A 759 4.19 -3.80 -32.16
CA PHE A 759 5.34 -4.64 -31.79
C PHE A 759 5.02 -6.14 -31.77
N LYS A 760 3.73 -6.52 -31.73
CA LYS A 760 3.29 -7.93 -31.67
C LYS A 760 3.18 -8.59 -33.05
N VAL A 761 3.24 -7.81 -34.13
CA VAL A 761 3.02 -8.29 -35.51
C VAL A 761 4.23 -9.09 -36.05
N LYS A 762 5.42 -8.95 -35.47
CA LYS A 762 6.64 -9.65 -35.94
C LYS A 762 6.73 -11.15 -35.60
N SER A 763 5.80 -11.74 -34.84
CA SER A 763 5.86 -13.17 -34.50
C SER A 763 5.07 -14.09 -35.45
N LYS A 764 4.53 -13.57 -36.56
CA LYS A 764 3.71 -14.32 -37.53
C LYS A 764 4.10 -14.09 -39.01
N LEU A 765 5.33 -13.67 -39.28
CA LEU A 765 5.91 -13.69 -40.63
C LEU A 765 7.03 -14.73 -40.70
#